data_AF-A0A8J6IQC5-F1
#
_entry.id   AF-A0A8J6IQC5-F1
#
_cell.length_a   1.000
_cell.length_b   1.000
_cell.length_c   1.000
_cell.angle_alpha   90.00
_cell.angle_beta   90.00
_cell.angle_gamma   90.00
#
_symmetry.space_group_name_H-M   'P 1'
#
loop_
_entity.id
_entity.type
_entity.pdbx_description
1 polymer ?
#
loop_
_entity_poly.entity_id
_entity_poly.type
_entity_poly.pdbx_seq_one_letter_code
_entity_poly.pdbx_strand_id
1 'polypeptide(L)'
;MKKTMALLLAGALLCSTAATAAAADSGTKYIGTAEELAQAISQQQDGQHWVLASGEYDLSQELMAQYADIQIGGQGGFYFPITADDLTVTGSGDTVLTSSYQTANGAWATQNFITVEGDGVTLQGLDLHSKQEVNKAIEVLGQDVSLRDLELLPTSDGNSGSIYFNPQNDARSVGSAVLQNVSLHSWISARSDTVAGGTIALDGVTVDFTGLDEYAASGYGPISQNSCFAVRGGLTVKVDDSVADLQQQVVSRLPDGTRLELADGTYCANLSAAGDLTVVGSSRNGTILLFDEQARNPQNYGSSTVNPVVYGAGDLTLCHLTVTGPAAQHGGIDGVYGRGDLHIEDVAITDIRCEGDGQKICGVQCGKAILAAGSGDVTVLDTAITDFQKQAIDVNTSGHLTVSGCEIRGAGKQGIIAQNGIVVRQGSAQIQNTAISELVYEADNEWSHGSVGVYALGGAQVAADDVVLKGVDNTYAAGDEAAITVVEDNITYKFTATSDEPQIVEIRALEVKLDLTELKLEMGATARLGAVVEPANTTLPLCWSSSNEQVATVKDGLITATGTGETTITATVGELSASCAVVVTAPATEPEQPDQKPDEKDPAPEQPDKDDTQPPAGQTPTDEAADTGEHTLPLLALATVSLVAVGITAGKRRRR
;
A
#
# COMPACT_ATOMS: atom_id res chain seq x y z
N MET A 1 9.73 38.00 -23.27
CA MET A 1 10.40 39.32 -23.30
C MET A 1 11.84 39.10 -23.77
N LYS A 2 12.20 39.64 -24.93
CA LYS A 2 13.52 39.51 -25.55
C LYS A 2 14.54 40.41 -24.82
N LYS A 3 15.70 39.87 -24.47
CA LYS A 3 16.88 40.68 -24.12
C LYS A 3 18.11 40.20 -24.93
N THR A 4 18.35 40.92 -26.01
CA THR A 4 19.65 41.15 -26.65
C THR A 4 20.65 41.74 -25.67
N MET A 5 21.89 41.24 -25.65
CA MET A 5 23.03 42.01 -25.16
C MET A 5 24.28 41.77 -26.01
N ALA A 6 24.96 42.87 -26.28
CA ALA A 6 25.79 43.14 -27.44
C ALA A 6 27.27 42.81 -27.23
N LEU A 7 27.87 42.39 -28.34
CA LEU A 7 29.30 42.25 -28.60
C LEU A 7 29.98 43.63 -28.61
N LEU A 8 31.14 43.78 -27.96
CA LEU A 8 31.98 44.98 -28.05
C LEU A 8 33.44 44.56 -28.27
N LEU A 9 33.97 44.98 -29.42
CA LEU A 9 35.31 44.74 -29.93
C LEU A 9 36.07 46.08 -29.95
N ALA A 10 37.27 46.12 -29.37
CA ALA A 10 38.36 47.07 -29.64
C ALA A 10 39.61 46.52 -28.91
N GLY A 11 40.82 46.45 -29.44
CA GLY A 11 41.46 47.16 -30.55
C GLY A 11 42.84 47.66 -30.09
N ALA A 12 43.83 46.74 -30.10
CA ALA A 12 45.30 46.85 -30.19
C ALA A 12 46.10 48.06 -29.59
N LEU A 13 47.21 47.74 -28.90
CA LEU A 13 48.50 48.44 -29.08
C LEU A 13 49.70 47.52 -28.75
N LEU A 14 50.68 47.46 -29.65
CA LEU A 14 51.91 46.65 -29.59
C LEU A 14 52.97 47.25 -28.64
N CYS A 15 53.75 46.40 -27.94
CA CYS A 15 55.20 46.55 -27.83
C CYS A 15 55.91 45.24 -27.40
N SER A 16 57.08 45.02 -28.00
CA SER A 16 57.96 43.86 -28.01
C SER A 16 58.56 43.42 -26.66
N THR A 17 58.75 42.11 -26.44
CA THR A 17 60.07 41.43 -26.33
C THR A 17 59.91 39.92 -26.19
N ALA A 18 60.93 39.19 -26.64
CA ALA A 18 60.99 37.75 -26.87
C ALA A 18 60.91 36.86 -25.61
N ALA A 19 60.59 35.59 -25.90
CA ALA A 19 60.75 34.39 -25.07
C ALA A 19 59.83 34.27 -23.85
N THR A 20 58.64 33.71 -24.09
CA THR A 20 57.92 32.95 -23.07
C THR A 20 57.54 31.60 -23.64
N ALA A 21 57.80 30.56 -22.84
CA ALA A 21 57.47 29.18 -23.13
C ALA A 21 56.01 29.07 -23.58
N ALA A 22 55.77 28.23 -24.59
CA ALA A 22 54.44 27.77 -24.92
C ALA A 22 53.86 27.09 -23.66
N ALA A 23 53.04 27.83 -22.92
CA ALA A 23 52.08 27.22 -22.03
C ALA A 23 51.14 26.42 -22.93
N ALA A 24 51.11 25.10 -22.73
CA ALA A 24 50.11 24.26 -23.36
C ALA A 24 48.73 24.82 -22.97
N ASP A 25 47.98 25.28 -23.96
CA ASP A 25 46.60 25.71 -23.79
C ASP A 25 45.83 24.51 -23.23
N SER A 26 45.44 24.58 -21.96
CA SER A 26 44.66 23.56 -21.24
C SER A 26 43.20 23.58 -21.74
N GLY A 27 43.07 23.42 -23.05
CA GLY A 27 42.17 24.20 -23.88
C GLY A 27 40.74 23.70 -23.90
N THR A 28 39.82 24.61 -23.59
CA THR A 28 38.39 24.41 -23.86
C THR A 28 38.16 24.30 -25.37
N LYS A 29 37.54 23.21 -25.82
CA LYS A 29 37.09 23.02 -27.20
C LYS A 29 35.59 23.27 -27.29
N TYR A 30 35.18 24.19 -28.15
CA TYR A 30 33.77 24.40 -28.48
C TYR A 30 33.41 23.56 -29.70
N ILE A 31 32.39 22.70 -29.57
CA ILE A 31 32.03 21.69 -30.56
C ILE A 31 30.59 21.95 -31.00
N GLY A 32 30.36 22.31 -32.25
CA GLY A 32 29.05 22.63 -32.80
C GLY A 32 28.48 21.57 -33.76
N THR A 33 29.26 20.55 -34.11
CA THR A 33 28.88 19.51 -35.09
C THR A 33 29.40 18.13 -34.71
N ALA A 34 28.80 17.08 -35.28
CA ALA A 34 29.25 15.69 -35.10
C ALA A 34 30.65 15.45 -35.68
N GLU A 35 31.00 16.12 -36.77
CA GLU A 35 32.35 16.10 -37.35
C GLU A 35 33.40 16.66 -36.39
N GLU A 36 33.12 17.79 -35.76
CA GLU A 36 34.01 18.39 -34.75
C GLU A 36 34.13 17.51 -33.50
N LEU A 37 33.05 16.81 -33.12
CA LEU A 37 33.08 15.85 -32.02
C LEU A 37 33.97 14.65 -32.35
N ALA A 38 33.81 14.06 -33.54
CA ALA A 38 34.66 12.97 -34.02
C ALA A 38 36.14 13.37 -34.06
N GLN A 39 36.43 14.58 -34.52
CA GLN A 39 37.78 15.13 -34.49
C GLN A 39 38.29 15.29 -33.04
N ALA A 40 37.46 15.79 -32.12
CA ALA A 40 37.83 15.94 -30.72
C ALA A 40 38.15 14.59 -30.06
N ILE A 41 37.35 13.55 -30.33
CA ILE A 41 37.60 12.16 -29.89
C ILE A 41 38.96 11.65 -30.40
N SER A 42 39.24 11.85 -31.69
CA SER A 42 40.52 11.42 -32.32
C SER A 42 41.76 12.15 -31.76
N GLN A 43 41.58 13.32 -31.14
CA GLN A 43 42.64 14.22 -30.68
C GLN A 43 42.47 14.62 -29.21
N GLN A 44 41.87 13.73 -28.42
CA GLN A 44 41.67 13.94 -26.99
C GLN A 44 43.01 14.06 -26.25
N GLN A 45 43.03 14.86 -25.20
CA GLN A 45 44.20 15.07 -24.33
C GLN A 45 43.74 15.27 -22.90
N ASP A 46 44.60 14.91 -21.96
CA ASP A 46 44.29 15.01 -20.55
C ASP A 46 43.97 16.45 -20.13
N GLY A 47 43.00 16.60 -19.23
CA GLY A 47 42.56 17.88 -18.69
C GLY A 47 41.81 18.79 -19.67
N GLN A 48 41.42 18.30 -20.86
CA GLN A 48 40.61 19.08 -21.79
C GLN A 48 39.18 19.31 -21.28
N HIS A 49 38.57 20.39 -21.77
CA HIS A 49 37.14 20.65 -21.55
C HIS A 49 36.44 20.81 -22.89
N TRP A 50 35.49 19.94 -23.21
CA TRP A 50 34.67 20.03 -24.41
C TRP A 50 33.32 20.62 -24.06
N VAL A 51 32.91 21.65 -24.79
CA VAL A 51 31.62 22.33 -24.64
C VAL A 51 30.85 22.12 -25.95
N LEU A 52 29.85 21.25 -25.89
CA LEU A 52 28.98 20.94 -27.01
C LEU A 52 27.83 21.96 -27.04
N ALA A 53 27.51 22.45 -28.23
CA ALA A 53 26.32 23.24 -28.45
C ALA A 53 25.05 22.36 -28.35
N SER A 54 23.90 23.01 -28.22
CA SER A 54 22.59 22.39 -28.38
C SER A 54 22.48 21.73 -29.75
N GLY A 55 21.96 20.50 -29.78
CA GLY A 55 21.77 19.76 -31.03
C GLY A 55 22.02 18.26 -30.89
N GLU A 56 21.78 17.55 -31.98
CA GLU A 56 22.00 16.11 -32.10
C GLU A 56 23.36 15.82 -32.76
N TYR A 57 24.14 14.95 -32.13
CA TYR A 57 25.47 14.53 -32.56
C TYR A 57 25.41 13.04 -32.90
N ASP A 58 25.13 12.74 -34.16
CA ASP A 58 25.11 11.38 -34.70
C ASP A 58 26.53 10.92 -35.09
N LEU A 59 27.10 10.01 -34.29
CA LEU A 59 28.36 9.34 -34.60
C LEU A 59 28.15 8.22 -35.64
N SER A 60 27.98 8.61 -36.90
CA SER A 60 27.85 7.69 -38.04
C SER A 60 29.10 6.82 -38.26
N GLN A 61 28.96 5.77 -39.07
CA GLN A 61 30.07 4.87 -39.41
C GLN A 61 31.27 5.63 -40.02
N GLU A 62 31.00 6.61 -40.88
CA GLU A 62 32.03 7.43 -41.53
C GLU A 62 32.78 8.31 -40.52
N LEU A 63 32.09 8.85 -39.51
CA LEU A 63 32.72 9.63 -38.45
C LEU A 63 33.54 8.74 -37.51
N MET A 64 33.00 7.58 -37.13
CA MET A 64 33.71 6.60 -36.31
C MET A 64 35.00 6.10 -36.95
N ALA A 65 35.07 6.03 -38.29
CA ALA A 65 36.28 5.65 -39.00
C ALA A 65 37.47 6.59 -38.74
N GLN A 66 37.24 7.83 -38.31
CA GLN A 66 38.30 8.81 -38.02
C GLN A 66 39.11 8.48 -36.76
N TYR A 67 38.55 7.67 -35.87
CA TYR A 67 39.18 7.28 -34.60
C TYR A 67 39.11 5.77 -34.36
N ALA A 68 38.92 4.97 -35.42
CA ALA A 68 38.86 3.51 -35.34
C ALA A 68 40.16 2.87 -34.80
N ASP A 69 41.29 3.58 -34.91
CA ASP A 69 42.60 3.14 -34.41
C ASP A 69 42.73 3.26 -32.88
N ILE A 70 41.85 4.01 -32.19
CA ILE A 70 41.87 4.08 -30.72
C ILE A 70 41.59 2.68 -30.16
N GLN A 71 42.52 2.18 -29.35
CA GLN A 71 42.43 0.87 -28.72
C GLN A 71 42.17 1.03 -27.23
N ILE A 72 41.13 0.38 -26.72
CA ILE A 72 40.89 0.20 -25.29
C ILE A 72 40.93 -1.31 -25.05
N GLY A 73 41.73 -1.78 -24.07
CA GLY A 73 41.90 -3.20 -23.79
C GLY A 73 42.32 -4.07 -24.99
N GLY A 74 42.97 -3.47 -26.00
CA GLY A 74 43.41 -4.15 -27.23
C GLY A 74 42.31 -4.36 -28.29
N GLN A 75 41.16 -3.70 -28.17
CA GLN A 75 40.11 -3.67 -29.18
C GLN A 75 39.89 -2.25 -29.70
N GLY A 76 39.53 -2.09 -30.97
CA GLY A 76 39.10 -0.83 -31.57
C GLY A 76 37.66 -0.88 -32.10
N GLY A 77 37.22 0.24 -32.68
CA GLY A 77 35.86 0.37 -33.25
C GLY A 77 34.78 0.71 -32.22
N PHE A 78 35.14 1.40 -31.14
CA PHE A 78 34.20 1.95 -30.17
C PHE A 78 33.41 3.12 -30.77
N TYR A 79 32.16 3.30 -30.33
CA TYR A 79 31.31 4.43 -30.74
C TYR A 79 31.87 5.75 -30.21
N PHE A 80 32.06 5.84 -28.89
CA PHE A 80 32.64 7.01 -28.22
C PHE A 80 33.67 6.58 -27.16
N PRO A 81 34.94 6.35 -27.55
CA PRO A 81 36.02 6.06 -26.61
C PRO A 81 36.58 7.33 -25.96
N ILE A 82 36.67 7.35 -24.63
CA ILE A 82 37.34 8.38 -23.83
C ILE A 82 38.53 7.73 -23.12
N THR A 83 39.74 8.05 -23.57
CA THR A 83 41.02 7.55 -23.05
C THR A 83 41.84 8.63 -22.32
N ALA A 84 41.46 9.90 -22.47
CA ALA A 84 42.12 11.02 -21.79
C ALA A 84 41.67 11.12 -20.33
N ASP A 85 42.63 11.38 -19.44
CA ASP A 85 42.37 11.63 -18.03
C ASP A 85 41.85 13.06 -17.82
N ASP A 86 41.10 13.31 -16.74
CA ASP A 86 40.57 14.63 -16.37
C ASP A 86 39.77 15.34 -17.50
N LEU A 87 39.24 14.57 -18.46
CA LEU A 87 38.44 15.11 -19.56
C LEU A 87 37.05 15.50 -19.06
N THR A 88 36.63 16.74 -19.30
CA THR A 88 35.24 17.17 -19.08
C THR A 88 34.52 17.33 -20.42
N VAL A 89 33.33 16.73 -20.56
CA VAL A 89 32.43 16.94 -21.70
C VAL A 89 31.12 17.53 -21.17
N THR A 90 30.79 18.73 -21.62
CA THR A 90 29.61 19.49 -21.18
C THR A 90 28.70 19.78 -22.36
N GLY A 91 27.45 19.34 -22.31
CA GLY A 91 26.37 19.78 -23.20
C GLY A 91 25.55 20.93 -22.58
N SER A 92 24.62 21.48 -23.36
CA SER A 92 23.71 22.54 -22.90
C SER A 92 22.42 22.03 -22.24
N GLY A 93 22.30 20.71 -22.00
CA GLY A 93 21.11 20.06 -21.45
C GLY A 93 20.04 19.67 -22.48
N ASP A 94 20.23 20.06 -23.74
CA ASP A 94 19.45 19.65 -24.92
C ASP A 94 20.38 19.09 -26.02
N THR A 95 21.58 18.67 -25.60
CA THR A 95 22.60 18.05 -26.44
C THR A 95 22.37 16.55 -26.44
N VAL A 96 22.01 15.98 -27.59
CA VAL A 96 21.77 14.54 -27.74
C VAL A 96 22.97 13.88 -28.41
N LEU A 97 23.59 12.91 -27.75
CA LEU A 97 24.57 12.02 -28.35
C LEU A 97 23.88 10.76 -28.85
N THR A 98 24.08 10.41 -30.12
CA THR A 98 23.49 9.20 -30.72
C THR A 98 24.39 8.57 -31.78
N SER A 99 23.96 7.45 -32.35
CA SER A 99 24.56 6.87 -33.54
C SER A 99 23.52 6.17 -34.42
N SER A 100 23.51 6.55 -35.70
CA SER A 100 22.77 5.88 -36.77
C SER A 100 23.44 4.58 -37.21
N TYR A 101 24.70 4.35 -36.82
CA TYR A 101 25.41 3.11 -37.12
C TYR A 101 24.90 1.98 -36.22
N GLN A 102 24.28 0.97 -36.84
CA GLN A 102 23.70 -0.16 -36.11
C GLN A 102 24.61 -1.38 -36.20
N THR A 103 25.03 -1.89 -35.04
CA THR A 103 25.82 -3.12 -34.94
C THR A 103 25.24 -4.06 -33.90
N ALA A 104 25.30 -5.37 -34.19
CA ALA A 104 25.00 -6.39 -33.20
C ALA A 104 26.00 -6.36 -32.04
N ASN A 105 25.58 -6.86 -30.87
CA ASN A 105 26.39 -6.98 -29.65
C ASN A 105 27.44 -8.11 -29.72
N GLY A 106 28.13 -8.27 -30.86
CA GLY A 106 29.03 -9.38 -31.15
C GLY A 106 30.47 -9.22 -30.64
N ALA A 107 30.90 -8.01 -30.32
CA ALA A 107 32.23 -7.72 -29.77
C ALA A 107 32.15 -6.64 -28.67
N TRP A 108 33.12 -6.60 -27.76
CA TRP A 108 33.06 -5.68 -26.61
C TRP A 108 32.95 -4.20 -27.03
N ALA A 109 33.76 -3.74 -27.99
CA ALA A 109 33.65 -2.38 -28.52
C ALA A 109 32.29 -2.02 -29.14
N THR A 110 31.59 -3.00 -29.70
CA THR A 110 30.26 -2.80 -30.30
C THR A 110 29.12 -2.89 -29.28
N GLN A 111 29.38 -3.23 -28.02
CA GLN A 111 28.35 -3.29 -26.96
C GLN A 111 28.19 -1.97 -26.21
N ASN A 112 29.16 -1.07 -26.35
CA ASN A 112 29.28 0.15 -25.56
C ASN A 112 29.00 1.35 -26.44
N PHE A 113 28.10 2.23 -26.00
CA PHE A 113 27.94 3.52 -26.66
C PHE A 113 29.08 4.48 -26.25
N ILE A 114 29.27 4.68 -24.94
CA ILE A 114 30.44 5.40 -24.38
C ILE A 114 31.31 4.43 -23.58
N THR A 115 32.62 4.45 -23.81
CA THR A 115 33.60 3.72 -22.99
C THR A 115 34.58 4.72 -22.38
N VAL A 116 34.68 4.75 -21.05
CA VAL A 116 35.51 5.68 -20.29
C VAL A 116 36.70 4.93 -19.68
N GLU A 117 37.85 4.96 -20.35
CA GLU A 117 39.14 4.44 -19.84
C GLU A 117 39.84 5.44 -18.92
N GLY A 118 39.76 6.75 -19.22
CA GLY A 118 40.44 7.78 -18.44
C GLY A 118 39.88 7.96 -17.02
N ASP A 119 40.77 8.31 -16.10
CA ASP A 119 40.46 8.69 -14.72
C ASP A 119 39.97 10.15 -14.67
N GLY A 120 39.14 10.51 -13.67
CA GLY A 120 38.71 11.90 -13.44
C GLY A 120 37.75 12.49 -14.50
N VAL A 121 37.22 11.65 -15.40
CA VAL A 121 36.34 12.09 -16.49
C VAL A 121 35.00 12.60 -15.97
N THR A 122 34.53 13.71 -16.51
CA THR A 122 33.19 14.27 -16.24
C THR A 122 32.35 14.34 -17.50
N LEU A 123 31.17 13.72 -17.49
CA LEU A 123 30.13 13.89 -18.50
C LEU A 123 28.96 14.66 -17.89
N GLN A 124 28.59 15.79 -18.48
CA GLN A 124 27.55 16.66 -17.92
C GLN A 124 26.59 17.26 -18.95
N GLY A 125 25.29 17.24 -18.65
CA GLY A 125 24.27 17.98 -19.42
C GLY A 125 24.04 17.39 -20.81
N LEU A 126 24.00 16.06 -20.91
CA LEU A 126 23.90 15.31 -22.16
C LEU A 126 22.74 14.31 -22.08
N ASP A 127 22.00 14.21 -23.17
CA ASP A 127 21.06 13.11 -23.39
C ASP A 127 21.75 12.05 -24.23
N LEU A 128 21.62 10.79 -23.85
CA LEU A 128 22.24 9.67 -24.54
C LEU A 128 21.17 8.79 -25.16
N HIS A 129 21.14 8.74 -26.50
CA HIS A 129 20.30 7.83 -27.24
C HIS A 129 21.18 6.80 -27.96
N SER A 130 21.43 5.68 -27.28
CA SER A 130 22.26 4.58 -27.76
C SER A 130 21.74 3.99 -29.09
N LYS A 131 22.56 3.15 -29.74
CA LYS A 131 22.11 2.32 -30.87
C LYS A 131 20.95 1.39 -30.48
N GLN A 132 20.19 0.90 -31.46
CA GLN A 132 18.97 0.12 -31.23
C GLN A 132 19.20 -1.12 -30.34
N GLU A 133 20.19 -1.95 -30.68
CA GLU A 133 20.52 -3.17 -29.91
C GLU A 133 21.36 -2.81 -28.68
N VAL A 134 20.76 -2.21 -27.65
CA VAL A 134 21.49 -1.69 -26.48
C VAL A 134 22.17 -2.78 -25.65
N ASN A 135 23.23 -2.39 -24.91
CA ASN A 135 23.80 -3.19 -23.82
C ASN A 135 24.34 -2.26 -22.73
N LYS A 136 25.41 -1.51 -23.02
CA LYS A 136 25.97 -0.49 -22.12
C LYS A 136 25.90 0.86 -22.80
N ALA A 137 25.09 1.77 -22.25
CA ALA A 137 25.12 3.17 -22.68
C ALA A 137 26.46 3.80 -22.26
N ILE A 138 26.92 3.48 -21.05
CA ILE A 138 28.22 3.91 -20.53
C ILE A 138 28.92 2.72 -19.86
N GLU A 139 30.13 2.39 -20.28
CA GLU A 139 31.04 1.54 -19.50
C GLU A 139 32.17 2.39 -18.91
N VAL A 140 32.34 2.30 -17.59
CA VAL A 140 33.35 3.04 -16.82
C VAL A 140 34.46 2.09 -16.40
N LEU A 141 35.66 2.30 -16.96
CA LEU A 141 36.89 1.54 -16.67
C LEU A 141 37.88 2.34 -15.80
N GLY A 142 37.81 3.68 -15.87
CA GLY A 142 38.60 4.59 -15.04
C GLY A 142 38.01 4.81 -13.65
N GLN A 143 38.72 5.61 -12.85
CA GLN A 143 38.37 6.04 -11.50
C GLN A 143 37.83 7.47 -11.48
N ASP A 144 37.14 7.83 -10.39
CA ASP A 144 36.73 9.22 -10.10
C ASP A 144 35.82 9.83 -11.19
N VAL A 145 35.09 8.99 -11.93
CA VAL A 145 34.21 9.44 -13.01
C VAL A 145 32.94 10.10 -12.45
N SER A 146 32.61 11.28 -12.98
CA SER A 146 31.39 12.03 -12.64
C SER A 146 30.41 12.05 -13.82
N LEU A 147 29.20 11.55 -13.59
CA LEU A 147 28.07 11.62 -14.51
C LEU A 147 27.03 12.57 -13.92
N ARG A 148 26.73 13.68 -14.59
CA ARG A 148 25.89 14.75 -14.05
C ARG A 148 24.84 15.21 -15.04
N ASP A 149 23.61 15.40 -14.59
CA ASP A 149 22.52 15.95 -15.41
C ASP A 149 22.40 15.20 -16.75
N LEU A 150 22.26 13.86 -16.67
CA LEU A 150 22.20 12.98 -17.84
C LEU A 150 20.85 12.28 -17.94
N GLU A 151 20.29 12.21 -19.15
CA GLU A 151 19.14 11.38 -19.48
C GLU A 151 19.54 10.32 -20.50
N LEU A 152 19.51 9.05 -20.09
CA LEU A 152 19.72 7.91 -20.99
C LEU A 152 18.37 7.52 -21.57
N LEU A 153 18.14 7.96 -22.80
CA LEU A 153 16.88 7.81 -23.51
C LEU A 153 16.67 6.34 -23.97
N PRO A 154 15.45 5.79 -23.81
CA PRO A 154 15.14 4.44 -24.24
C PRO A 154 15.10 4.32 -25.77
N THR A 155 15.51 3.18 -26.31
CA THR A 155 15.26 2.84 -27.71
C THR A 155 13.81 2.38 -27.91
N SER A 156 13.44 1.97 -29.13
CA SER A 156 12.08 1.47 -29.39
C SER A 156 11.68 0.24 -28.56
N ASP A 157 12.66 -0.46 -27.99
CA ASP A 157 12.46 -1.65 -27.16
C ASP A 157 12.39 -1.29 -25.66
N GLY A 158 12.34 0.01 -25.33
CA GLY A 158 12.21 0.51 -23.96
C GLY A 158 13.51 0.57 -23.16
N ASN A 159 14.59 -0.06 -23.63
CA ASN A 159 15.88 -0.10 -22.93
C ASN A 159 16.83 1.01 -23.42
N SER A 160 17.42 1.79 -22.51
CA SER A 160 18.40 2.83 -22.85
C SER A 160 19.84 2.32 -22.95
N GLY A 161 20.10 1.11 -22.44
CA GLY A 161 21.43 0.60 -22.13
C GLY A 161 21.87 0.99 -20.72
N SER A 162 22.69 0.12 -20.12
CA SER A 162 23.11 0.22 -18.72
C SER A 162 24.26 1.20 -18.50
N ILE A 163 24.43 1.63 -17.25
CA ILE A 163 25.69 2.20 -16.75
C ILE A 163 26.46 1.07 -16.06
N TYR A 164 27.63 0.73 -16.56
CA TYR A 164 28.40 -0.43 -16.13
C TYR A 164 29.80 -0.03 -15.64
N PHE A 165 30.04 -0.17 -14.34
CA PHE A 165 31.33 0.04 -13.70
C PHE A 165 32.16 -1.24 -13.74
N ASN A 166 33.33 -1.15 -14.36
CA ASN A 166 34.28 -2.22 -14.58
C ASN A 166 35.72 -1.71 -14.49
N PRO A 167 36.11 -1.15 -13.34
CA PRO A 167 37.39 -0.48 -13.18
C PRO A 167 38.55 -1.44 -13.49
N GLN A 168 39.48 -1.00 -14.35
CA GLN A 168 40.61 -1.83 -14.82
C GLN A 168 41.91 -1.60 -14.03
N ASN A 169 41.87 -0.83 -12.93
CA ASN A 169 43.01 -0.67 -12.03
C ASN A 169 43.21 -1.89 -11.12
N ASP A 170 44.44 -2.06 -10.60
CA ASP A 170 44.83 -3.18 -9.73
C ASP A 170 43.92 -3.36 -8.50
N ALA A 171 43.39 -2.26 -7.97
CA ALA A 171 42.51 -2.28 -6.81
C ALA A 171 41.05 -2.64 -7.16
N ARG A 172 40.69 -2.69 -8.46
CA ARG A 172 39.30 -2.77 -8.94
C ARG A 172 38.42 -1.71 -8.27
N SER A 173 38.99 -0.51 -8.09
CA SER A 173 38.36 0.60 -7.39
C SER A 173 37.69 1.54 -8.37
N VAL A 174 36.51 2.06 -8.06
CA VAL A 174 35.89 3.16 -8.84
C VAL A 174 36.37 4.56 -8.39
N GLY A 175 37.25 4.63 -7.39
CA GLY A 175 37.62 5.89 -6.76
C GLY A 175 36.41 6.51 -6.04
N SER A 176 36.16 7.79 -6.29
CA SER A 176 35.05 8.60 -5.75
C SER A 176 34.10 9.01 -6.88
N ALA A 177 33.53 8.01 -7.57
CA ALA A 177 32.59 8.24 -8.66
C ALA A 177 31.29 8.90 -8.18
N VAL A 178 30.65 9.66 -9.08
CA VAL A 178 29.41 10.40 -8.78
C VAL A 178 28.41 10.20 -9.91
N LEU A 179 27.16 9.89 -9.55
CA LEU A 179 25.99 10.04 -10.41
C LEU A 179 25.09 11.08 -9.77
N GLN A 180 24.89 12.20 -10.46
CA GLN A 180 24.06 13.31 -9.99
C GLN A 180 23.01 13.66 -11.04
N ASN A 181 21.72 13.68 -10.68
CA ASN A 181 20.61 13.97 -11.60
C ASN A 181 20.68 13.11 -12.87
N VAL A 182 20.87 11.79 -12.71
CA VAL A 182 20.98 10.83 -13.81
C VAL A 182 19.71 10.01 -13.88
N SER A 183 19.12 9.88 -15.06
CA SER A 183 17.99 8.98 -15.32
C SER A 183 18.31 7.98 -16.43
N LEU A 184 17.83 6.74 -16.31
CA LEU A 184 18.00 5.71 -17.34
C LEU A 184 16.86 4.69 -17.32
N HIS A 185 16.56 4.12 -18.48
CA HIS A 185 15.60 3.03 -18.67
C HIS A 185 16.33 1.69 -18.80
N SER A 186 17.03 1.29 -17.73
CA SER A 186 17.92 0.13 -17.72
C SER A 186 18.36 -0.19 -16.28
N TRP A 187 19.59 -0.67 -16.09
CA TRP A 187 20.17 -0.94 -14.78
C TRP A 187 21.54 -0.27 -14.59
N ILE A 188 21.96 -0.13 -13.33
CA ILE A 188 23.30 0.31 -12.94
C ILE A 188 24.05 -0.89 -12.34
N SER A 189 25.24 -1.17 -12.85
CA SER A 189 26.02 -2.33 -12.46
C SER A 189 27.42 -1.96 -11.97
N ALA A 190 27.75 -2.40 -10.76
CA ALA A 190 29.07 -2.40 -10.15
C ALA A 190 29.25 -3.75 -9.43
N ARG A 191 29.29 -4.85 -10.20
CA ARG A 191 29.31 -6.22 -9.64
C ARG A 191 30.55 -6.42 -8.76
N SER A 192 30.43 -7.19 -7.68
CA SER A 192 31.52 -7.37 -6.71
C SER A 192 32.73 -8.16 -7.23
N ASP A 193 32.55 -8.89 -8.34
CA ASP A 193 33.65 -9.53 -9.08
C ASP A 193 34.45 -8.51 -9.93
N THR A 194 33.86 -7.39 -10.33
CA THR A 194 34.53 -6.32 -11.10
C THR A 194 34.88 -5.08 -10.29
N VAL A 195 34.14 -4.80 -9.20
CA VAL A 195 34.32 -3.63 -8.33
C VAL A 195 34.55 -4.07 -6.89
N ALA A 196 35.75 -3.83 -6.37
CA ALA A 196 36.18 -4.22 -5.03
C ALA A 196 36.44 -3.05 -4.08
N GLY A 197 36.39 -1.81 -4.57
CA GLY A 197 36.66 -0.63 -3.76
C GLY A 197 36.12 0.67 -4.35
N GLY A 198 36.24 1.74 -3.57
CA GLY A 198 35.72 3.06 -3.94
C GLY A 198 34.28 3.29 -3.51
N THR A 199 33.73 4.42 -3.95
CA THR A 199 32.36 4.85 -3.68
C THR A 199 31.74 5.40 -4.95
N ILE A 200 30.48 5.06 -5.17
CA ILE A 200 29.60 5.62 -6.19
C ILE A 200 28.52 6.41 -5.44
N ALA A 201 28.68 7.73 -5.38
CA ALA A 201 27.69 8.60 -4.75
C ALA A 201 26.49 8.77 -5.68
N LEU A 202 25.28 8.52 -5.14
CA LEU A 202 24.01 8.66 -5.85
C LEU A 202 23.23 9.86 -5.31
N ASP A 203 22.95 10.83 -6.17
CA ASP A 203 22.26 12.08 -5.84
C ASP A 203 21.22 12.41 -6.92
N GLY A 204 19.93 12.28 -6.65
CA GLY A 204 18.88 12.50 -7.64
C GLY A 204 18.90 11.50 -8.81
N VAL A 205 19.29 10.24 -8.55
CA VAL A 205 19.37 9.20 -9.60
C VAL A 205 18.02 8.48 -9.73
N THR A 206 17.55 8.26 -10.97
CA THR A 206 16.34 7.46 -11.27
C THR A 206 16.69 6.29 -12.17
N VAL A 207 16.48 5.07 -11.68
CA VAL A 207 16.59 3.84 -12.46
C VAL A 207 15.19 3.33 -12.79
N ASP A 208 14.76 3.52 -14.02
CA ASP A 208 13.49 2.99 -14.50
C ASP A 208 13.72 1.60 -15.11
N PHE A 209 13.27 0.57 -14.40
CA PHE A 209 13.40 -0.83 -14.82
C PHE A 209 12.05 -1.40 -15.27
N THR A 210 11.06 -0.54 -15.53
CA THR A 210 9.76 -0.94 -16.07
C THR A 210 9.84 -1.24 -17.57
N GLY A 211 8.96 -2.12 -18.06
CA GLY A 211 8.90 -2.53 -19.46
C GLY A 211 10.07 -3.42 -19.92
N LEU A 212 10.87 -3.96 -18.99
CA LEU A 212 12.05 -4.79 -19.28
C LEU A 212 11.80 -6.29 -19.02
N ASP A 213 10.63 -6.79 -19.44
CA ASP A 213 10.09 -8.13 -19.14
C ASP A 213 11.11 -9.28 -19.30
N GLU A 214 11.90 -9.27 -20.38
CA GLU A 214 12.90 -10.33 -20.63
C GLU A 214 13.98 -10.38 -19.53
N TYR A 215 14.44 -9.21 -19.09
CA TYR A 215 15.48 -9.09 -18.06
C TYR A 215 14.90 -9.37 -16.67
N ALA A 216 13.71 -8.85 -16.39
CA ALA A 216 12.98 -9.06 -15.14
C ALA A 216 12.63 -10.54 -14.92
N ALA A 217 12.22 -11.25 -15.98
CA ALA A 217 11.98 -12.69 -15.93
C ALA A 217 13.28 -13.52 -15.79
N SER A 218 14.41 -12.97 -16.23
CA SER A 218 15.72 -13.65 -16.22
C SER A 218 16.51 -13.49 -14.92
N GLY A 219 15.99 -12.76 -13.93
CA GLY A 219 16.65 -12.58 -12.62
C GLY A 219 17.54 -11.34 -12.50
N TYR A 220 17.59 -10.50 -13.55
CA TYR A 220 18.32 -9.23 -13.52
C TYR A 220 17.62 -8.23 -12.62
N GLY A 221 18.40 -7.34 -12.01
CA GLY A 221 17.88 -6.31 -11.12
C GLY A 221 18.31 -4.91 -11.57
N PRO A 222 17.62 -3.87 -11.09
CA PRO A 222 17.87 -2.48 -11.46
C PRO A 222 19.24 -1.97 -10.99
N ILE A 223 19.76 -2.55 -9.90
CA ILE A 223 21.08 -2.23 -9.37
C ILE A 223 21.77 -3.51 -8.89
N SER A 224 23.09 -3.59 -9.08
CA SER A 224 23.87 -4.70 -8.54
C SER A 224 24.11 -4.52 -7.03
N GLN A 225 24.09 -5.61 -6.28
CA GLN A 225 24.41 -5.59 -4.86
C GLN A 225 25.91 -5.34 -4.63
N ASN A 226 26.27 -4.12 -4.19
CA ASN A 226 27.64 -3.75 -3.82
C ASN A 226 27.62 -2.62 -2.78
N SER A 227 28.50 -2.69 -1.78
CA SER A 227 28.62 -1.65 -0.75
C SER A 227 29.28 -0.35 -1.24
N CYS A 228 29.74 -0.30 -2.50
CA CYS A 228 30.26 0.94 -3.08
C CYS A 228 29.18 1.99 -3.34
N PHE A 229 27.91 1.60 -3.52
CA PHE A 229 26.83 2.54 -3.73
C PHE A 229 26.47 3.27 -2.43
N ALA A 230 26.42 4.59 -2.47
CA ALA A 230 26.06 5.43 -1.34
C ALA A 230 25.03 6.49 -1.76
N VAL A 231 23.82 6.40 -1.21
CA VAL A 231 22.78 7.41 -1.42
C VAL A 231 23.12 8.67 -0.63
N ARG A 232 23.27 9.82 -1.31
CA ARG A 232 23.63 11.12 -0.71
C ARG A 232 22.55 12.17 -0.86
N GLY A 233 21.78 12.13 -1.95
CA GLY A 233 20.64 13.03 -2.17
C GLY A 233 19.45 12.40 -2.86
N GLY A 234 19.50 11.09 -3.13
CA GLY A 234 18.34 10.29 -3.55
C GLY A 234 18.68 9.25 -4.61
N LEU A 235 18.07 8.08 -4.47
CA LEU A 235 17.97 7.05 -5.50
C LEU A 235 16.50 6.64 -5.60
N THR A 236 15.92 6.76 -6.78
CA THR A 236 14.61 6.22 -7.11
C THR A 236 14.78 5.02 -8.04
N VAL A 237 14.18 3.90 -7.70
CA VAL A 237 14.15 2.68 -8.52
C VAL A 237 12.69 2.39 -8.86
N LYS A 238 12.35 2.28 -10.14
CA LYS A 238 11.00 1.95 -10.60
C LYS A 238 10.96 0.54 -11.15
N VAL A 239 9.96 -0.25 -10.77
CA VAL A 239 9.75 -1.61 -11.27
C VAL A 239 8.27 -1.89 -11.49
N ASP A 240 7.95 -2.81 -12.39
CA ASP A 240 6.60 -3.31 -12.62
C ASP A 240 6.44 -4.76 -12.16
N ASP A 241 5.25 -5.32 -12.30
CA ASP A 241 4.92 -6.67 -11.85
C ASP A 241 5.50 -7.80 -12.74
N SER A 242 6.33 -7.47 -13.73
CA SER A 242 7.11 -8.46 -14.48
C SER A 242 8.30 -9.02 -13.69
N VAL A 243 8.70 -8.36 -12.59
CA VAL A 243 9.79 -8.82 -11.72
C VAL A 243 9.42 -10.14 -11.04
N ALA A 244 10.14 -11.21 -11.38
CA ALA A 244 9.80 -12.55 -10.91
C ALA A 244 10.03 -12.78 -9.40
N ASP A 245 10.95 -12.04 -8.77
CA ASP A 245 11.21 -12.10 -7.34
C ASP A 245 11.62 -10.69 -6.84
N LEU A 246 10.61 -9.92 -6.40
CA LEU A 246 10.79 -8.53 -5.97
C LEU A 246 11.79 -8.42 -4.79
N GLN A 247 11.79 -9.39 -3.88
CA GLN A 247 12.68 -9.35 -2.72
C GLN A 247 14.15 -9.59 -3.11
N GLN A 248 14.45 -10.66 -3.85
CA GLN A 248 15.84 -11.04 -4.17
C GLN A 248 16.42 -10.22 -5.33
N GLN A 249 15.61 -9.83 -6.31
CA GLN A 249 16.08 -9.12 -7.49
C GLN A 249 16.18 -7.62 -7.28
N VAL A 250 15.34 -7.06 -6.39
CA VAL A 250 15.27 -5.62 -6.18
C VAL A 250 15.67 -5.29 -4.74
N VAL A 251 14.81 -5.54 -3.75
CA VAL A 251 14.98 -5.03 -2.38
C VAL A 251 16.30 -5.44 -1.75
N SER A 252 16.73 -6.69 -1.93
CA SER A 252 18.00 -7.20 -1.35
C SER A 252 19.26 -6.57 -1.97
N ARG A 253 19.12 -5.84 -3.08
CA ARG A 253 20.22 -5.19 -3.81
C ARG A 253 20.22 -3.68 -3.65
N LEU A 254 19.15 -3.10 -3.11
CA LEU A 254 19.03 -1.66 -2.96
C LEU A 254 20.00 -1.14 -1.88
N PRO A 255 20.72 -0.04 -2.15
CA PRO A 255 21.39 0.73 -1.11
C PRO A 255 20.39 1.28 -0.08
N ASP A 256 20.82 1.45 1.17
CA ASP A 256 19.98 2.05 2.22
C ASP A 256 19.53 3.47 1.82
N GLY A 257 18.28 3.82 2.16
CA GLY A 257 17.68 5.11 1.82
C GLY A 257 17.12 5.20 0.40
N THR A 258 17.00 4.07 -0.30
CA THR A 258 16.39 4.02 -1.64
C THR A 258 14.87 4.20 -1.58
N ARG A 259 14.35 4.95 -2.56
CA ARG A 259 12.93 5.04 -2.86
C ARG A 259 12.56 4.04 -3.97
N LEU A 260 11.76 3.04 -3.64
CA LEU A 260 11.21 2.05 -4.57
C LEU A 260 9.82 2.49 -5.05
N GLU A 261 9.65 2.62 -6.36
CA GLU A 261 8.36 2.85 -7.02
C GLU A 261 7.88 1.57 -7.67
N LEU A 262 6.65 1.18 -7.34
CA LEU A 262 5.99 0.03 -7.93
C LEU A 262 4.90 0.52 -8.91
N ALA A 263 4.92 0.01 -10.13
CA ALA A 263 3.82 0.19 -11.06
C ALA A 263 2.52 -0.44 -10.51
N ASP A 264 1.39 -0.17 -11.16
CA ASP A 264 0.18 -0.96 -10.92
C ASP A 264 0.45 -2.41 -11.34
N GLY A 265 0.00 -3.36 -10.53
CA GLY A 265 0.31 -4.77 -10.69
C GLY A 265 0.23 -5.53 -9.37
N THR A 266 0.32 -6.86 -9.43
CA THR A 266 0.34 -7.72 -8.24
C THR A 266 1.70 -8.37 -8.05
N TYR A 267 2.34 -8.04 -6.94
CA TYR A 267 3.65 -8.54 -6.55
C TYR A 267 3.47 -9.56 -5.41
N CYS A 268 3.69 -10.84 -5.71
CA CYS A 268 3.71 -11.88 -4.69
C CYS A 268 5.10 -11.88 -4.03
N ALA A 269 5.25 -11.15 -2.92
CA ALA A 269 6.53 -10.98 -2.26
C ALA A 269 6.39 -10.57 -0.79
N ASN A 270 7.34 -11.02 0.03
CA ASN A 270 7.55 -10.50 1.39
C ASN A 270 8.81 -9.64 1.39
N LEU A 271 8.66 -8.34 1.66
CA LEU A 271 9.74 -7.37 1.61
C LEU A 271 10.47 -7.29 2.96
N SER A 272 11.80 -7.27 2.91
CA SER A 272 12.65 -7.16 4.09
C SER A 272 13.86 -6.28 3.81
N ALA A 273 13.96 -5.16 4.52
CA ALA A 273 15.11 -4.25 4.46
C ALA A 273 15.89 -4.22 5.79
N ALA A 274 17.23 -4.24 5.67
CA ALA A 274 18.13 -4.14 6.81
C ALA A 274 18.37 -2.68 7.26
N GLY A 275 18.29 -1.73 6.34
CA GLY A 275 18.31 -0.29 6.60
C GLY A 275 17.00 0.37 6.19
N ASP A 276 17.10 1.65 5.82
CA ASP A 276 15.93 2.48 5.50
C ASP A 276 15.36 2.13 4.12
N LEU A 277 14.04 2.07 4.01
CA LEU A 277 13.32 1.76 2.79
C LEU A 277 12.06 2.61 2.65
N THR A 278 11.88 3.21 1.47
CA THR A 278 10.61 3.82 1.07
C THR A 278 10.01 3.02 -0.08
N VAL A 279 8.75 2.58 0.04
CA VAL A 279 8.00 1.87 -1.00
C VAL A 279 6.75 2.66 -1.34
N VAL A 280 6.57 2.99 -2.61
CA VAL A 280 5.40 3.74 -3.06
C VAL A 280 4.78 3.05 -4.28
N GLY A 281 3.50 2.71 -4.18
CA GLY A 281 2.74 2.24 -5.31
C GLY A 281 2.30 3.38 -6.23
N SER A 282 1.93 3.03 -7.45
CA SER A 282 1.36 3.98 -8.41
C SER A 282 -0.07 4.36 -8.04
N SER A 283 -0.79 3.43 -7.40
CA SER A 283 -2.11 3.69 -6.85
C SER A 283 -2.46 2.71 -5.73
N ARG A 284 -3.23 3.18 -4.74
CA ARG A 284 -3.67 2.38 -3.60
C ARG A 284 -4.30 1.04 -3.98
N ASN A 285 -5.13 1.03 -5.02
CA ASN A 285 -5.89 -0.17 -5.42
C ASN A 285 -5.28 -0.90 -6.63
N GLY A 286 -4.32 -0.29 -7.34
CA GLY A 286 -3.67 -0.87 -8.52
C GLY A 286 -2.35 -1.55 -8.18
N THR A 287 -1.60 -1.05 -7.20
CA THR A 287 -0.37 -1.70 -6.71
C THR A 287 -0.67 -2.59 -5.51
N ILE A 288 -0.47 -3.90 -5.67
CA ILE A 288 -0.79 -4.92 -4.64
C ILE A 288 0.46 -5.69 -4.25
N LEU A 289 0.85 -5.62 -2.97
CA LEU A 289 1.79 -6.53 -2.32
C LEU A 289 1.01 -7.70 -1.70
N LEU A 290 1.06 -8.84 -2.37
CA LEU A 290 0.43 -10.08 -1.94
C LEU A 290 1.43 -10.91 -1.14
N PHE A 291 1.02 -11.36 0.04
CA PHE A 291 1.83 -12.21 0.90
C PHE A 291 2.28 -13.50 0.21
N ASP A 292 3.59 -13.78 0.25
CA ASP A 292 4.15 -15.01 -0.27
C ASP A 292 4.34 -16.04 0.87
N GLU A 293 3.52 -17.09 0.83
CA GLU A 293 3.55 -18.17 1.81
C GLU A 293 4.86 -18.99 1.80
N GLN A 294 5.55 -19.06 0.65
CA GLN A 294 6.81 -19.80 0.53
C GLN A 294 8.01 -18.99 1.03
N ALA A 295 7.91 -17.66 1.00
CA ALA A 295 8.98 -16.75 1.37
C ALA A 295 8.78 -16.10 2.75
N ARG A 296 8.16 -16.81 3.71
CA ARG A 296 7.96 -16.28 5.07
C ARG A 296 9.27 -15.76 5.67
N ASN A 297 9.19 -14.60 6.31
CA ASN A 297 10.32 -13.98 6.99
C ASN A 297 9.98 -13.74 8.47
N PRO A 298 10.20 -14.73 9.35
CA PRO A 298 9.85 -14.62 10.76
C PRO A 298 10.66 -13.53 11.46
N GLN A 299 9.96 -12.62 12.14
CA GLN A 299 10.56 -11.55 12.94
C GLN A 299 10.12 -11.64 14.40
N ASN A 300 10.95 -11.14 15.30
CA ASN A 300 10.63 -11.07 16.73
C ASN A 300 9.85 -9.78 17.04
N TYR A 301 8.74 -9.93 17.75
CA TYR A 301 7.94 -8.84 18.29
C TYR A 301 7.65 -9.12 19.77
N GLY A 302 8.45 -8.54 20.65
CA GLY A 302 8.48 -8.91 22.07
C GLY A 302 8.82 -10.39 22.23
N SER A 303 7.96 -11.16 22.91
CA SER A 303 8.09 -12.62 23.05
C SER A 303 7.42 -13.41 21.92
N SER A 304 6.80 -12.74 20.94
CA SER A 304 6.06 -13.38 19.85
C SER A 304 6.88 -13.40 18.57
N THR A 305 6.59 -14.38 17.71
CA THR A 305 7.08 -14.42 16.32
C THR A 305 5.98 -13.95 15.39
N VAL A 306 6.33 -13.07 14.46
CA VAL A 306 5.43 -12.48 13.45
C VAL A 306 5.98 -12.71 12.05
N ASN A 307 5.11 -12.76 11.03
CA ASN A 307 5.49 -12.99 9.63
C ASN A 307 4.96 -11.85 8.74
N PRO A 308 5.59 -10.67 8.79
CA PRO A 308 5.11 -9.50 8.04
C PRO A 308 5.26 -9.68 6.52
N VAL A 309 4.32 -9.12 5.75
CA VAL A 309 4.47 -8.89 4.31
C VAL A 309 5.57 -7.86 4.04
N VAL A 310 5.69 -6.83 4.88
CA VAL A 310 6.74 -5.80 4.75
C VAL A 310 7.42 -5.57 6.09
N TYR A 311 8.74 -5.73 6.14
CA TYR A 311 9.57 -5.54 7.31
C TYR A 311 10.71 -4.54 7.04
N GLY A 312 10.84 -3.55 7.93
CA GLY A 312 11.95 -2.61 7.95
C GLY A 312 12.68 -2.62 9.30
N ALA A 313 13.98 -2.91 9.28
CA ALA A 313 14.83 -2.81 10.46
C ALA A 313 15.28 -1.36 10.76
N GLY A 314 15.41 -0.52 9.74
CA GLY A 314 15.56 0.93 9.83
C GLY A 314 14.22 1.66 9.68
N ASP A 315 14.28 2.88 9.14
CA ASP A 315 13.10 3.69 8.86
C ASP A 315 12.33 3.12 7.66
N LEU A 316 11.00 3.05 7.77
CA LEU A 316 10.14 2.41 6.78
C LEU A 316 9.01 3.35 6.39
N THR A 317 8.87 3.61 5.09
CA THR A 317 7.76 4.39 4.53
C THR A 317 6.99 3.58 3.49
N LEU A 318 5.67 3.51 3.62
CA LEU A 318 4.77 2.90 2.63
C LEU A 318 3.68 3.89 2.20
N CYS A 319 3.52 4.10 0.90
CA CYS A 319 2.47 4.96 0.35
C CYS A 319 1.75 4.33 -0.85
N HIS A 320 0.46 4.67 -1.00
CA HIS A 320 -0.31 4.44 -2.24
C HIS A 320 -0.30 2.99 -2.74
N LEU A 321 -0.48 2.01 -1.86
CA LEU A 321 -0.52 0.59 -2.24
C LEU A 321 -1.47 -0.23 -1.36
N THR A 322 -1.72 -1.47 -1.76
CA THR A 322 -2.41 -2.47 -0.95
C THR A 322 -1.42 -3.52 -0.43
N VAL A 323 -1.46 -3.83 0.86
CA VAL A 323 -0.80 -5.00 1.48
C VAL A 323 -1.87 -6.02 1.82
N THR A 324 -1.77 -7.26 1.31
CA THR A 324 -2.85 -8.24 1.49
C THR A 324 -2.40 -9.68 1.71
N GLY A 325 -3.22 -10.43 2.46
CA GLY A 325 -3.23 -11.89 2.60
C GLY A 325 -4.47 -12.52 1.96
N PRO A 326 -4.82 -13.80 2.22
CA PRO A 326 -4.59 -14.54 3.47
C PRO A 326 -3.50 -15.62 3.37
N ALA A 327 -3.09 -16.18 4.50
CA ALA A 327 -2.21 -17.37 4.54
C ALA A 327 -3.01 -18.66 4.74
N ALA A 328 -2.77 -19.67 3.89
CA ALA A 328 -3.49 -20.95 3.99
C ALA A 328 -3.16 -21.75 5.27
N GLN A 329 -1.95 -21.58 5.83
CA GLN A 329 -1.49 -22.28 7.04
C GLN A 329 -1.61 -21.42 8.31
N HIS A 330 -1.72 -22.08 9.48
CA HIS A 330 -1.69 -21.44 10.80
C HIS A 330 -0.44 -20.60 11.06
N GLY A 331 -0.62 -19.50 11.82
CA GLY A 331 0.49 -18.72 12.40
C GLY A 331 1.32 -17.96 11.36
N GLY A 332 0.75 -17.74 10.18
CA GLY A 332 1.53 -17.60 8.97
C GLY A 332 1.61 -16.23 8.33
N ILE A 333 0.95 -15.17 8.85
CA ILE A 333 0.94 -13.84 8.22
C ILE A 333 0.69 -12.72 9.24
N ASP A 334 1.38 -11.61 9.02
CA ASP A 334 1.14 -10.27 9.59
C ASP A 334 1.34 -9.23 8.46
N GLY A 335 0.90 -7.99 8.64
CA GLY A 335 0.95 -6.97 7.59
C GLY A 335 2.31 -6.28 7.52
N VAL A 336 2.42 -5.11 8.11
CA VAL A 336 3.62 -4.25 8.07
C VAL A 336 4.28 -4.22 9.44
N TYR A 337 5.61 -4.35 9.51
CA TYR A 337 6.38 -4.25 10.75
C TYR A 337 7.60 -3.32 10.60
N GLY A 338 7.58 -2.19 11.32
CA GLY A 338 8.71 -1.25 11.42
C GLY A 338 9.44 -1.31 12.77
N ARG A 339 10.76 -1.09 12.75
CA ARG A 339 11.61 -0.96 13.96
C ARG A 339 12.26 0.41 14.16
N GLY A 340 12.44 1.18 13.08
CA GLY A 340 12.77 2.61 13.12
C GLY A 340 11.50 3.47 13.14
N ASP A 341 11.58 4.64 12.52
CA ASP A 341 10.39 5.44 12.23
C ASP A 341 9.54 4.72 11.18
N LEU A 342 8.22 4.68 11.38
CA LEU A 342 7.28 4.02 10.49
C LEU A 342 6.26 5.03 9.97
N HIS A 343 6.24 5.26 8.66
CA HIS A 343 5.24 6.10 7.99
C HIS A 343 4.39 5.27 7.03
N ILE A 344 3.07 5.31 7.18
CA ILE A 344 2.10 4.64 6.33
C ILE A 344 1.02 5.66 5.94
N GLU A 345 0.85 5.91 4.65
CA GLU A 345 -0.08 6.93 4.16
C GLU A 345 -0.81 6.48 2.89
N ASP A 346 -2.14 6.61 2.88
CA ASP A 346 -3.00 6.18 1.77
C ASP A 346 -2.74 4.72 1.34
N VAL A 347 -2.69 3.82 2.33
CA VAL A 347 -2.50 2.39 2.15
C VAL A 347 -3.79 1.63 2.47
N ALA A 348 -4.03 0.51 1.79
CA ALA A 348 -5.00 -0.50 2.23
C ALA A 348 -4.24 -1.70 2.80
N ILE A 349 -4.54 -2.09 4.03
CA ILE A 349 -4.01 -3.32 4.64
C ILE A 349 -5.18 -4.25 4.91
N THR A 350 -5.33 -5.28 4.10
CA THR A 350 -6.53 -6.12 4.11
C THR A 350 -6.22 -7.60 4.15
N ASP A 351 -7.18 -8.40 4.63
CA ASP A 351 -7.11 -9.87 4.59
C ASP A 351 -5.87 -10.45 5.31
N ILE A 352 -5.44 -9.77 6.39
CA ILE A 352 -4.30 -10.16 7.22
C ILE A 352 -4.76 -11.22 8.24
N ARG A 353 -5.04 -12.41 7.72
CA ARG A 353 -5.58 -13.55 8.46
C ARG A 353 -5.04 -14.87 7.92
N CYS A 354 -5.13 -15.92 8.74
CA CYS A 354 -4.84 -17.28 8.29
C CYS A 354 -6.09 -18.15 8.23
N GLU A 355 -6.08 -19.10 7.30
CA GLU A 355 -7.23 -19.96 6.98
C GLU A 355 -7.04 -21.40 7.45
N GLY A 356 -6.03 -21.65 8.31
CA GLY A 356 -5.67 -23.01 8.73
C GLY A 356 -6.80 -23.80 9.41
N ASP A 357 -7.77 -23.12 10.01
CA ASP A 357 -8.96 -23.73 10.63
C ASP A 357 -10.09 -24.03 9.62
N GLY A 358 -9.92 -23.70 8.34
CA GLY A 358 -10.95 -23.85 7.30
C GLY A 358 -12.13 -22.87 7.43
N GLN A 359 -11.97 -21.81 8.23
CA GLN A 359 -12.93 -20.73 8.45
C GLN A 359 -12.32 -19.38 8.04
N LYS A 360 -13.15 -18.33 7.95
CA LYS A 360 -12.66 -16.97 7.64
C LYS A 360 -11.63 -16.51 8.67
N ILE A 361 -11.84 -16.77 9.96
CA ILE A 361 -10.90 -16.38 11.02
C ILE A 361 -10.35 -17.65 11.70
N CYS A 362 -9.08 -17.60 12.08
CA CYS A 362 -8.40 -18.67 12.81
C CYS A 362 -8.15 -18.24 14.27
N GLY A 363 -8.14 -19.21 15.20
CA GLY A 363 -7.93 -18.98 16.63
C GLY A 363 -6.49 -18.62 17.06
N VAL A 364 -5.55 -18.57 16.10
CA VAL A 364 -4.13 -18.28 16.37
C VAL A 364 -3.91 -16.79 16.60
N GLN A 365 -3.00 -16.41 17.50
CA GLN A 365 -2.71 -15.02 17.85
C GLN A 365 -1.80 -14.29 16.82
N CYS A 366 -2.00 -14.52 15.52
CA CYS A 366 -1.31 -13.85 14.40
C CYS A 366 -2.27 -12.91 13.65
N GLY A 367 -1.81 -12.32 12.55
CA GLY A 367 -2.60 -11.45 11.69
C GLY A 367 -2.82 -10.07 12.31
N LYS A 368 -1.71 -9.45 12.72
CA LYS A 368 -1.66 -8.03 13.10
C LYS A 368 -1.36 -7.22 11.84
N ALA A 369 -2.18 -6.22 11.53
CA ALA A 369 -2.05 -5.48 10.27
C ALA A 369 -0.86 -4.49 10.28
N ILE A 370 -0.69 -3.73 11.36
CA ILE A 370 0.47 -2.84 11.56
C ILE A 370 1.12 -3.16 12.90
N LEU A 371 2.43 -3.35 12.89
CA LEU A 371 3.25 -3.51 14.07
C LEU A 371 4.38 -2.48 14.07
N ALA A 372 4.70 -1.96 15.25
CA ALA A 372 5.91 -1.16 15.44
C ALA A 372 6.55 -1.48 16.78
N ALA A 373 7.88 -1.48 16.84
CA ALA A 373 8.63 -1.64 18.09
C ALA A 373 9.88 -0.78 18.09
N GLY A 374 10.47 -0.55 19.26
CA GLY A 374 11.72 0.21 19.38
C GLY A 374 11.47 1.61 19.93
N SER A 375 12.04 2.62 19.30
CA SER A 375 11.98 4.00 19.78
C SER A 375 11.51 5.02 18.74
N GLY A 376 11.29 4.59 17.50
CA GLY A 376 10.87 5.48 16.42
C GLY A 376 9.41 5.91 16.54
N ASP A 377 9.09 7.01 15.87
CA ASP A 377 7.74 7.52 15.75
C ASP A 377 6.96 6.69 14.72
N VAL A 378 5.64 6.61 14.89
CA VAL A 378 4.75 5.86 14.00
C VAL A 378 3.66 6.79 13.50
N THR A 379 3.51 6.89 12.19
CA THR A 379 2.50 7.72 11.54
C THR A 379 1.66 6.85 10.61
N VAL A 380 0.35 6.84 10.82
CA VAL A 380 -0.63 6.10 10.00
C VAL A 380 -1.73 7.06 9.57
N LEU A 381 -1.77 7.39 8.28
CA LEU A 381 -2.64 8.40 7.70
C LEU A 381 -3.49 7.80 6.58
N ASP A 382 -4.77 8.18 6.52
CA ASP A 382 -5.69 7.87 5.41
C ASP A 382 -5.73 6.39 4.98
N THR A 383 -5.47 5.50 5.95
CA THR A 383 -5.25 4.08 5.73
C THR A 383 -6.52 3.28 6.05
N ALA A 384 -6.90 2.34 5.19
CA ALA A 384 -7.94 1.36 5.54
C ALA A 384 -7.33 0.05 6.01
N ILE A 385 -7.77 -0.45 7.15
CA ILE A 385 -7.35 -1.72 7.74
C ILE A 385 -8.57 -2.61 7.91
N THR A 386 -8.67 -3.66 7.11
CA THR A 386 -9.88 -4.50 7.07
C THR A 386 -9.56 -5.99 7.13
N ASP A 387 -10.46 -6.79 7.71
CA ASP A 387 -10.34 -8.26 7.70
C ASP A 387 -9.02 -8.81 8.29
N PHE A 388 -8.48 -8.15 9.32
CA PHE A 388 -7.33 -8.62 10.10
C PHE A 388 -7.75 -9.65 11.16
N GLN A 389 -6.83 -10.48 11.67
CA GLN A 389 -7.17 -11.56 12.61
C GLN A 389 -7.05 -11.18 14.09
N LYS A 390 -6.05 -10.40 14.50
CA LYS A 390 -5.83 -10.10 15.93
C LYS A 390 -5.87 -8.63 16.29
N GLN A 391 -5.03 -7.80 15.67
CA GLN A 391 -4.96 -6.37 15.94
C GLN A 391 -4.86 -5.59 14.63
N ALA A 392 -5.52 -4.44 14.55
CA ALA A 392 -5.30 -3.54 13.42
C ALA A 392 -3.93 -2.86 13.54
N ILE A 393 -3.67 -2.24 14.69
CA ILE A 393 -2.42 -1.53 14.98
C ILE A 393 -1.93 -2.00 16.36
N ASP A 394 -0.70 -2.53 16.44
CA ASP A 394 -0.05 -2.91 17.69
C ASP A 394 1.34 -2.25 17.80
N VAL A 395 1.42 -1.16 18.58
CA VAL A 395 2.66 -0.40 18.75
C VAL A 395 3.27 -0.64 20.13
N ASN A 396 4.56 -0.96 20.10
CA ASN A 396 5.43 -1.16 21.25
C ASN A 396 6.68 -0.28 21.13
N THR A 397 6.47 1.01 20.85
CA THR A 397 7.52 2.00 20.70
C THR A 397 7.51 2.98 21.87
N SER A 398 8.67 3.48 22.28
CA SER A 398 8.75 4.63 23.18
C SER A 398 8.44 5.97 22.49
N GLY A 399 8.35 5.98 21.16
CA GLY A 399 8.04 7.16 20.34
C GLY A 399 6.56 7.56 20.40
N HIS A 400 6.19 8.46 19.50
CA HIS A 400 4.83 8.96 19.34
C HIS A 400 4.10 8.26 18.19
N LEU A 401 2.88 7.76 18.46
CA LEU A 401 1.96 7.25 17.44
C LEU A 401 1.00 8.35 17.00
N THR A 402 0.97 8.66 15.71
CA THR A 402 -0.07 9.48 15.06
C THR A 402 -0.95 8.59 14.21
N VAL A 403 -2.27 8.61 14.45
CA VAL A 403 -3.27 7.96 13.59
C VAL A 403 -4.31 8.98 13.18
N SER A 404 -4.53 9.18 11.89
CA SER A 404 -5.53 10.13 11.38
C SER A 404 -6.20 9.68 10.09
N GLY A 405 -7.49 9.95 9.93
CA GLY A 405 -8.23 9.68 8.69
C GLY A 405 -8.39 8.19 8.35
N CYS A 406 -8.21 7.30 9.34
CA CYS A 406 -8.16 5.86 9.10
C CYS A 406 -9.54 5.19 9.24
N GLU A 407 -9.75 4.11 8.47
CA GLU A 407 -10.90 3.21 8.61
C GLU A 407 -10.43 1.83 9.06
N ILE A 408 -10.83 1.40 10.25
CA ILE A 408 -10.49 0.10 10.81
C ILE A 408 -11.76 -0.74 10.94
N ARG A 409 -11.80 -1.89 10.27
CA ARG A 409 -12.94 -2.83 10.31
C ARG A 409 -12.46 -4.24 10.63
N GLY A 410 -12.94 -4.78 11.74
CA GLY A 410 -12.68 -6.16 12.16
C GLY A 410 -13.39 -7.20 11.30
N ALA A 411 -13.47 -8.43 11.82
CA ALA A 411 -14.12 -9.54 11.11
C ALA A 411 -15.64 -9.60 11.34
N GLY A 412 -16.18 -8.65 12.10
CA GLY A 412 -17.57 -8.66 12.54
C GLY A 412 -17.79 -9.54 13.76
N LYS A 413 -19.04 -9.91 13.95
CA LYS A 413 -19.49 -10.74 15.06
C LYS A 413 -19.03 -12.18 14.88
N GLN A 414 -18.19 -12.69 15.80
CA GLN A 414 -17.67 -14.05 15.78
C GLN A 414 -17.24 -14.56 17.18
N GLY A 415 -17.06 -15.86 17.33
CA GLY A 415 -16.73 -16.51 18.62
C GLY A 415 -15.39 -17.23 18.67
N ILE A 416 -14.44 -16.86 17.81
CA ILE A 416 -13.15 -17.54 17.60
C ILE A 416 -12.03 -16.83 18.35
N ILE A 417 -11.87 -15.51 18.16
CA ILE A 417 -10.79 -14.73 18.77
C ILE A 417 -11.20 -13.28 18.99
N ALA A 418 -10.96 -12.72 20.18
CA ALA A 418 -11.16 -11.30 20.41
C ALA A 418 -10.16 -10.45 19.60
N GLN A 419 -10.67 -9.42 18.92
CA GLN A 419 -9.91 -8.52 18.06
C GLN A 419 -9.77 -7.15 18.71
N ASN A 420 -8.64 -6.49 18.47
CA ASN A 420 -8.44 -5.11 18.91
C ASN A 420 -8.21 -4.16 17.74
N GLY A 421 -8.68 -2.92 17.85
CA GLY A 421 -8.35 -1.87 16.90
C GLY A 421 -6.90 -1.41 17.08
N ILE A 422 -6.70 -0.41 17.92
CA ILE A 422 -5.40 0.23 18.17
C ILE A 422 -4.91 -0.15 19.57
N VAL A 423 -3.74 -0.78 19.64
CA VAL A 423 -3.09 -1.16 20.91
C VAL A 423 -1.80 -0.36 21.04
N VAL A 424 -1.72 0.45 22.10
CA VAL A 424 -0.57 1.30 22.43
C VAL A 424 0.05 0.76 23.71
N ARG A 425 1.20 0.09 23.58
CA ARG A 425 1.82 -0.64 24.70
C ARG A 425 2.69 0.20 25.62
N GLN A 426 3.16 1.34 25.12
CA GLN A 426 3.97 2.32 25.79
C GLN A 426 4.07 3.58 24.90
N GLY A 427 4.76 4.62 25.36
CA GLY A 427 4.92 5.86 24.62
C GLY A 427 3.68 6.74 24.68
N SER A 428 3.44 7.49 23.60
CA SER A 428 2.27 8.37 23.50
C SER A 428 1.57 8.20 22.16
N ALA A 429 0.28 8.50 22.11
CA ALA A 429 -0.49 8.43 20.88
C ALA A 429 -1.47 9.59 20.73
N GLN A 430 -1.62 10.07 19.50
CA GLN A 430 -2.69 10.96 19.06
C GLN A 430 -3.49 10.24 17.98
N ILE A 431 -4.78 10.00 18.25
CA ILE A 431 -5.71 9.29 17.35
C ILE A 431 -6.83 10.27 17.02
N GLN A 432 -6.99 10.59 15.73
CA GLN A 432 -7.96 11.59 15.29
C GLN A 432 -8.75 11.14 14.06
N ASN A 433 -9.99 11.61 13.91
CA ASN A 433 -10.80 11.43 12.69
C ASN A 433 -10.77 9.97 12.17
N THR A 434 -10.92 8.99 13.08
CA THR A 434 -10.68 7.57 12.79
C THR A 434 -11.92 6.76 13.11
N ALA A 435 -12.36 5.93 12.17
CA ALA A 435 -13.49 5.03 12.37
C ALA A 435 -13.00 3.62 12.73
N ILE A 436 -13.54 3.02 13.79
CA ILE A 436 -13.23 1.66 14.22
C ILE A 436 -14.54 0.88 14.37
N SER A 437 -14.64 -0.27 13.72
CA SER A 437 -15.89 -1.04 13.70
C SER A 437 -15.70 -2.54 13.64
N GLU A 438 -16.78 -3.28 13.91
CA GLU A 438 -16.89 -4.72 13.68
C GLU A 438 -15.90 -5.57 14.52
N LEU A 439 -15.73 -5.20 15.78
CA LEU A 439 -14.91 -5.89 16.78
C LEU A 439 -15.81 -6.49 17.88
N VAL A 440 -16.52 -7.57 17.54
CA VAL A 440 -17.49 -8.21 18.45
C VAL A 440 -17.13 -9.68 18.66
N TYR A 441 -16.84 -10.03 19.91
CA TYR A 441 -16.50 -11.37 20.34
C TYR A 441 -17.58 -11.97 21.24
N GLU A 442 -18.34 -12.92 20.71
CA GLU A 442 -19.57 -13.44 21.33
C GLU A 442 -19.42 -14.82 21.98
N ALA A 443 -18.19 -15.31 22.16
CA ALA A 443 -17.99 -16.61 22.77
C ALA A 443 -18.45 -16.59 24.25
N ASP A 444 -19.11 -17.68 24.67
CA ASP A 444 -19.52 -17.89 26.07
C ASP A 444 -18.35 -18.47 26.86
N ASN A 445 -17.38 -17.62 27.20
CA ASN A 445 -16.22 -17.94 28.02
C ASN A 445 -15.73 -16.72 28.81
N GLU A 446 -14.65 -16.88 29.56
CA GLU A 446 -14.06 -15.83 30.41
C GLU A 446 -13.63 -14.57 29.65
N TRP A 447 -13.48 -14.64 28.32
CA TRP A 447 -13.11 -13.52 27.45
C TRP A 447 -14.32 -12.92 26.72
N SER A 448 -15.55 -13.32 27.04
CA SER A 448 -16.75 -12.81 26.40
C SER A 448 -16.74 -11.29 26.39
N HIS A 449 -17.05 -10.68 25.24
CA HIS A 449 -16.93 -9.23 25.04
C HIS A 449 -15.51 -8.68 25.23
N GLY A 450 -14.48 -9.45 24.92
CA GLY A 450 -13.07 -9.08 25.15
C GLY A 450 -12.42 -8.21 24.07
N SER A 451 -13.16 -7.80 23.03
CA SER A 451 -12.61 -6.95 21.95
C SER A 451 -12.51 -5.50 22.39
N VAL A 452 -11.46 -4.78 21.97
CA VAL A 452 -11.24 -3.37 22.37
C VAL A 452 -10.95 -2.48 21.16
N GLY A 453 -11.62 -1.33 21.07
CA GLY A 453 -11.38 -0.34 20.03
C GLY A 453 -10.00 0.31 20.16
N VAL A 454 -9.76 1.01 21.28
CA VAL A 454 -8.46 1.62 21.61
C VAL A 454 -7.99 1.13 22.97
N TYR A 455 -6.79 0.56 23.03
CA TYR A 455 -6.25 -0.07 24.23
C TYR A 455 -4.88 0.50 24.60
N ALA A 456 -4.81 1.24 25.71
CA ALA A 456 -3.57 1.76 26.28
C ALA A 456 -3.03 0.81 27.37
N LEU A 457 -1.73 0.56 27.35
CA LEU A 457 -1.04 -0.33 28.29
C LEU A 457 0.30 0.29 28.71
N GLY A 458 0.91 -0.23 29.78
CA GLY A 458 2.32 0.02 30.12
C GLY A 458 2.67 1.50 30.29
N GLY A 459 1.82 2.27 30.97
CA GLY A 459 2.03 3.71 31.16
C GLY A 459 1.77 4.58 29.92
N ALA A 460 1.27 4.01 28.81
CA ALA A 460 1.00 4.76 27.58
C ALA A 460 0.06 5.94 27.80
N GLN A 461 0.32 7.05 27.08
CA GLN A 461 -0.48 8.27 27.12
C GLN A 461 -1.22 8.45 25.79
N VAL A 462 -2.52 8.20 25.77
CA VAL A 462 -3.33 8.25 24.54
C VAL A 462 -4.27 9.44 24.56
N ALA A 463 -4.28 10.22 23.48
CA ALA A 463 -5.29 11.22 23.18
C ALA A 463 -6.12 10.76 21.98
N ALA A 464 -7.44 10.67 22.17
CA ALA A 464 -8.41 10.31 21.13
C ALA A 464 -9.39 11.46 20.94
N ASP A 465 -9.63 11.85 19.70
CA ASP A 465 -10.49 12.98 19.31
C ASP A 465 -11.20 12.65 18.00
N ASP A 466 -12.53 12.75 17.96
CA ASP A 466 -13.34 12.32 16.80
C ASP A 466 -13.05 10.87 16.36
N VAL A 467 -13.15 9.92 17.31
CA VAL A 467 -12.95 8.49 17.07
C VAL A 467 -14.30 7.76 17.09
N VAL A 468 -14.79 7.40 15.91
CA VAL A 468 -16.11 6.77 15.73
C VAL A 468 -16.01 5.27 15.97
N LEU A 469 -16.63 4.77 17.04
CA LEU A 469 -16.64 3.36 17.42
C LEU A 469 -18.02 2.73 17.19
N LYS A 470 -18.11 1.70 16.35
CA LYS A 470 -19.39 1.04 16.02
C LYS A 470 -19.31 -0.48 16.01
N GLY A 471 -20.11 -1.13 16.85
CA GLY A 471 -20.08 -2.59 16.95
C GLY A 471 -18.73 -3.06 17.47
N VAL A 472 -18.31 -2.49 18.60
CA VAL A 472 -17.07 -2.82 19.31
C VAL A 472 -17.48 -3.16 20.73
N ASP A 473 -17.00 -4.29 21.28
CA ASP A 473 -17.39 -4.73 22.63
C ASP A 473 -17.02 -3.69 23.70
N ASN A 474 -15.77 -3.19 23.67
CA ASN A 474 -15.31 -2.12 24.56
C ASN A 474 -14.68 -0.99 23.74
N THR A 475 -15.16 0.24 23.93
CA THR A 475 -14.68 1.42 23.20
C THR A 475 -13.21 1.70 23.50
N TYR A 476 -12.89 1.94 24.78
CA TYR A 476 -11.55 2.21 25.27
C TYR A 476 -11.24 1.37 26.50
N ALA A 477 -10.01 0.88 26.60
CA ALA A 477 -9.50 0.23 27.80
C ALA A 477 -8.11 0.74 28.14
N ALA A 478 -7.80 0.84 29.43
CA ALA A 478 -6.47 1.19 29.92
C ALA A 478 -6.01 0.19 30.99
N GLY A 479 -4.81 -0.36 30.81
CA GLY A 479 -4.11 -1.18 31.82
C GLY A 479 -3.05 -0.39 32.57
N ASP A 480 -2.21 -1.09 33.34
CA ASP A 480 -1.26 -0.54 34.31
C ASP A 480 -0.64 0.83 33.95
N GLU A 481 -0.87 1.81 34.82
CA GLU A 481 -0.41 3.22 34.75
C GLU A 481 -0.76 3.99 33.46
N ALA A 482 -1.48 3.39 32.51
CA ALA A 482 -1.83 4.03 31.25
C ALA A 482 -2.92 5.09 31.46
N ALA A 483 -2.88 6.13 30.62
CA ALA A 483 -3.88 7.18 30.63
C ALA A 483 -4.47 7.41 29.24
N ILE A 484 -5.78 7.65 29.21
CA ILE A 484 -6.52 7.96 27.99
C ILE A 484 -7.26 9.28 28.22
N THR A 485 -7.08 10.21 27.28
CA THR A 485 -7.90 11.42 27.15
C THR A 485 -8.77 11.28 25.91
N VAL A 486 -10.09 11.29 26.07
CA VAL A 486 -11.05 11.23 24.97
C VAL A 486 -11.76 12.58 24.85
N VAL A 487 -11.86 13.11 23.64
CA VAL A 487 -12.65 14.32 23.33
C VAL A 487 -13.84 13.91 22.46
N GLU A 488 -15.05 14.08 23.00
CA GLU A 488 -16.32 13.82 22.31
C GLU A 488 -17.25 15.01 22.53
N ASP A 489 -17.83 15.57 21.46
CA ASP A 489 -18.75 16.71 21.53
C ASP A 489 -18.23 17.91 22.36
N ASN A 490 -16.93 18.20 22.24
CA ASN A 490 -16.20 19.21 23.05
C ASN A 490 -16.10 18.91 24.56
N ILE A 491 -16.38 17.67 24.98
CA ILE A 491 -16.23 17.22 26.35
C ILE A 491 -15.00 16.33 26.44
N THR A 492 -14.11 16.67 27.38
CA THR A 492 -12.90 15.90 27.64
C THR A 492 -13.11 14.93 28.79
N TYR A 493 -12.98 13.64 28.50
CA TYR A 493 -12.91 12.55 29.46
C TYR A 493 -11.44 12.22 29.72
N LYS A 494 -11.00 12.23 30.97
CA LYS A 494 -9.64 11.85 31.36
C LYS A 494 -9.69 10.65 32.26
N PHE A 495 -8.98 9.61 31.86
CA PHE A 495 -8.88 8.36 32.58
C PHE A 495 -7.41 8.02 32.83
N THR A 496 -7.12 7.52 34.01
CA THR A 496 -5.81 6.95 34.36
C THR A 496 -6.08 5.64 35.08
N ALA A 497 -5.51 4.55 34.57
CA ALA A 497 -5.66 3.25 35.18
C ALA A 497 -5.01 3.24 36.57
N THR A 498 -5.69 2.63 37.55
CA THR A 498 -5.20 2.52 38.93
C THR A 498 -4.86 1.09 39.33
N SER A 499 -4.90 0.15 38.38
CA SER A 499 -4.61 -1.26 38.57
C SER A 499 -4.00 -1.86 37.33
N ASP A 500 -3.27 -2.96 37.51
CA ASP A 500 -2.70 -3.76 36.43
C ASP A 500 -3.78 -4.39 35.53
N GLU A 501 -4.93 -4.73 36.12
CA GLU A 501 -6.06 -5.28 35.38
C GLU A 501 -6.68 -4.24 34.45
N PRO A 502 -7.06 -4.61 33.21
CA PRO A 502 -7.60 -3.67 32.24
C PRO A 502 -8.91 -3.06 32.72
N GLN A 503 -8.98 -1.73 32.72
CA GLN A 503 -10.17 -0.97 33.10
C GLN A 503 -10.81 -0.36 31.86
N ILE A 504 -12.11 -0.59 31.69
CA ILE A 504 -12.88 0.05 30.62
C ILE A 504 -13.09 1.52 30.98
N VAL A 505 -12.83 2.41 30.03
CA VAL A 505 -13.04 3.85 30.23
C VAL A 505 -14.52 4.15 30.15
N GLU A 506 -15.09 4.69 31.24
CA GLU A 506 -16.50 5.06 31.26
C GLU A 506 -16.74 6.38 30.52
N ILE A 507 -17.49 6.31 29.41
CA ILE A 507 -18.01 7.48 28.69
C ILE A 507 -19.48 7.64 29.06
N ARG A 508 -19.78 8.63 29.89
CA ARG A 508 -21.15 8.90 30.35
C ARG A 508 -22.03 9.40 29.20
N ALA A 509 -23.29 9.01 29.22
CA ALA A 509 -24.32 9.62 28.38
C ALA A 509 -24.64 11.03 28.90
N LEU A 510 -24.96 11.92 27.96
CA LEU A 510 -25.34 13.31 28.19
C LEU A 510 -26.81 13.55 27.84
N GLU A 511 -27.32 12.82 26.85
CA GLU A 511 -28.73 12.88 26.47
C GLU A 511 -29.25 11.50 26.03
N VAL A 512 -30.53 11.24 26.30
CA VAL A 512 -31.29 10.15 25.68
C VAL A 512 -32.60 10.72 25.14
N LYS A 513 -32.92 10.41 23.88
CA LYS A 513 -34.14 10.84 23.19
C LYS A 513 -34.86 9.64 22.61
N LEU A 514 -36.19 9.65 22.67
CA LEU A 514 -37.02 8.69 21.95
C LEU A 514 -37.52 9.31 20.64
N ASP A 515 -37.67 8.48 19.60
CA ASP A 515 -38.26 8.91 18.33
C ASP A 515 -39.76 9.21 18.42
N LEU A 516 -40.45 8.62 19.41
CA LEU A 516 -41.85 8.81 19.71
C LEU A 516 -42.09 9.08 21.20
N THR A 517 -43.02 9.98 21.51
CA THR A 517 -43.47 10.29 22.88
C THR A 517 -44.84 9.68 23.20
N GLU A 518 -45.58 9.24 22.19
CA GLU A 518 -46.87 8.56 22.32
C GLU A 518 -47.01 7.48 21.24
N LEU A 519 -47.62 6.35 21.58
CA LEU A 519 -47.86 5.22 20.70
C LEU A 519 -49.25 4.61 20.99
N LYS A 520 -50.00 4.28 19.95
CA LYS A 520 -51.30 3.59 20.06
C LYS A 520 -51.20 2.23 19.38
N LEU A 521 -51.54 1.17 20.11
CA LEU A 521 -51.46 -0.21 19.64
C LEU A 521 -52.79 -0.92 19.89
N GLU A 522 -53.09 -1.90 19.05
CA GLU A 522 -54.13 -2.89 19.39
C GLU A 522 -53.50 -4.03 20.18
N MET A 523 -54.28 -4.67 21.06
CA MET A 523 -53.83 -5.83 21.82
C MET A 523 -53.28 -6.92 20.89
N GLY A 524 -52.08 -7.42 21.17
CA GLY A 524 -51.36 -8.38 20.32
C GLY A 524 -50.46 -7.76 19.25
N ALA A 525 -50.55 -6.44 19.01
CA ALA A 525 -49.66 -5.74 18.09
C ALA A 525 -48.27 -5.50 18.71
N THR A 526 -47.28 -5.30 17.84
CA THR A 526 -45.92 -4.90 18.21
C THR A 526 -45.51 -3.62 17.50
N ALA A 527 -44.58 -2.87 18.08
CA ALA A 527 -44.00 -1.69 17.48
C ALA A 527 -42.58 -1.46 17.98
N ARG A 528 -41.75 -0.82 17.15
CA ARG A 528 -40.40 -0.40 17.55
C ARG A 528 -40.43 1.05 18.02
N LEU A 529 -39.79 1.28 19.15
CA LEU A 529 -39.52 2.59 19.72
C LEU A 529 -38.00 2.80 19.67
N GLY A 530 -37.56 3.76 18.86
CA GLY A 530 -36.14 4.09 18.71
C GLY A 530 -35.66 4.97 19.86
N ALA A 531 -34.43 4.74 20.32
CA ALA A 531 -33.73 5.62 21.25
C ALA A 531 -32.43 6.10 20.61
N VAL A 532 -32.13 7.38 20.75
CA VAL A 532 -30.86 8.02 20.39
C VAL A 532 -30.19 8.47 21.67
N VAL A 533 -28.92 8.11 21.85
CA VAL A 533 -28.12 8.45 23.02
C VAL A 533 -26.91 9.25 22.56
N GLU A 534 -26.62 10.35 23.24
CA GLU A 534 -25.48 11.22 22.93
C GLU A 534 -24.53 11.34 24.13
N PRO A 535 -23.20 11.22 23.94
CA PRO A 535 -22.55 10.85 22.69
C PRO A 535 -22.86 9.39 22.31
N ALA A 536 -22.87 9.09 21.02
CA ALA A 536 -23.23 7.77 20.49
C ALA A 536 -22.33 6.63 21.01
N ASN A 537 -21.11 6.94 21.46
CA ASN A 537 -20.14 5.99 21.99
C ASN A 537 -20.15 5.88 23.53
N THR A 538 -21.24 6.29 24.19
CA THR A 538 -21.39 6.06 25.64
C THR A 538 -21.20 4.58 25.98
N THR A 539 -20.53 4.32 27.12
CA THR A 539 -20.33 2.97 27.65
C THR A 539 -21.43 2.53 28.61
N LEU A 540 -22.44 3.37 28.84
CA LEU A 540 -23.54 3.06 29.74
C LEU A 540 -24.64 2.28 29.00
N PRO A 541 -25.17 1.19 29.58
CA PRO A 541 -26.19 0.39 28.92
C PRO A 541 -27.51 1.15 28.81
N LEU A 542 -28.19 0.99 27.66
CA LEU A 542 -29.56 1.42 27.46
C LEU A 542 -30.52 0.37 28.03
N CYS A 543 -31.19 0.72 29.13
CA CYS A 543 -32.18 -0.13 29.77
C CYS A 543 -33.61 0.29 29.39
N TRP A 544 -34.47 -0.68 29.15
CA TRP A 544 -35.89 -0.45 28.86
C TRP A 544 -36.76 -0.97 30.01
N SER A 545 -37.84 -0.26 30.31
CA SER A 545 -38.83 -0.68 31.33
C SER A 545 -40.24 -0.28 30.93
N SER A 546 -41.23 -1.01 31.45
CA SER A 546 -42.65 -0.67 31.35
C SER A 546 -43.22 -0.41 32.74
N SER A 547 -44.00 0.66 32.89
CA SER A 547 -44.71 0.94 34.14
C SER A 547 -45.80 -0.10 34.44
N ASN A 548 -46.26 -0.83 33.43
CA ASN A 548 -47.25 -1.89 33.53
C ASN A 548 -47.08 -2.94 32.41
N GLU A 549 -46.35 -4.01 32.71
CA GLU A 549 -46.09 -5.12 31.79
C GLU A 549 -47.35 -5.94 31.41
N GLN A 550 -48.45 -5.78 32.15
CA GLN A 550 -49.74 -6.38 31.79
C GLN A 550 -50.44 -5.64 30.64
N VAL A 551 -50.01 -4.41 30.33
CA VAL A 551 -50.51 -3.62 29.20
C VAL A 551 -49.56 -3.71 28.02
N ALA A 552 -48.25 -3.50 28.24
CA ALA A 552 -47.24 -3.73 27.23
C ALA A 552 -45.87 -4.07 27.84
N THR A 553 -45.13 -4.99 27.21
CA THR A 553 -43.74 -5.29 27.54
C THR A 553 -42.79 -4.64 26.53
N VAL A 554 -41.54 -4.45 26.91
CA VAL A 554 -40.49 -3.90 26.02
C VAL A 554 -39.21 -4.71 26.15
N LYS A 555 -38.57 -5.02 25.02
CA LYS A 555 -37.23 -5.62 24.98
C LYS A 555 -36.46 -5.02 23.81
N ASP A 556 -35.30 -4.42 24.08
CA ASP A 556 -34.43 -3.81 23.08
C ASP A 556 -35.18 -2.85 22.13
N GLY A 557 -36.09 -2.05 22.69
CA GLY A 557 -36.95 -1.11 21.96
C GLY A 557 -38.15 -1.73 21.22
N LEU A 558 -38.34 -3.06 21.25
CA LEU A 558 -39.53 -3.71 20.71
C LEU A 558 -40.63 -3.80 21.78
N ILE A 559 -41.72 -3.07 21.57
CA ILE A 559 -42.90 -3.06 22.42
C ILE A 559 -43.87 -4.14 21.95
N THR A 560 -44.41 -4.93 22.89
CA THR A 560 -45.48 -5.91 22.64
C THR A 560 -46.69 -5.59 23.50
N ALA A 561 -47.83 -5.33 22.86
CA ALA A 561 -49.09 -5.05 23.56
C ALA A 561 -49.70 -6.34 24.13
N THR A 562 -49.76 -6.45 25.44
CA THR A 562 -50.19 -7.66 26.18
C THR A 562 -51.60 -7.55 26.76
N GLY A 563 -52.11 -6.33 26.96
CA GLY A 563 -53.46 -6.09 27.48
C GLY A 563 -53.92 -4.66 27.27
N THR A 564 -55.24 -4.44 27.26
CA THR A 564 -55.80 -3.09 27.04
C THR A 564 -55.53 -2.17 28.22
N GLY A 565 -55.24 -0.90 27.97
CA GLY A 565 -54.97 0.10 29.00
C GLY A 565 -53.91 1.09 28.59
N GLU A 566 -53.42 1.87 29.55
CA GLU A 566 -52.33 2.83 29.35
C GLU A 566 -51.10 2.38 30.15
N THR A 567 -49.91 2.47 29.56
CA THR A 567 -48.63 2.26 30.25
C THR A 567 -47.59 3.22 29.69
N THR A 568 -46.58 3.54 30.47
CA THR A 568 -45.41 4.29 30.03
C THR A 568 -44.24 3.34 29.81
N ILE A 569 -43.62 3.42 28.64
CA ILE A 569 -42.34 2.78 28.33
C ILE A 569 -41.23 3.79 28.57
N THR A 570 -40.19 3.41 29.33
CA THR A 570 -39.07 4.28 29.66
C THR A 570 -37.75 3.65 29.21
N ALA A 571 -36.97 4.43 28.48
CA ALA A 571 -35.57 4.19 28.16
C ALA A 571 -34.68 4.93 29.18
N THR A 572 -33.70 4.24 29.75
CA THR A 572 -32.79 4.79 30.76
C THR A 572 -31.34 4.51 30.38
N VAL A 573 -30.47 5.51 30.48
CA VAL A 573 -29.01 5.38 30.31
C VAL A 573 -28.32 6.13 31.43
N GLY A 574 -27.64 5.40 32.33
CA GLY A 574 -27.11 6.01 33.55
C GLY A 574 -28.21 6.69 34.36
N GLU A 575 -28.07 8.01 34.58
CA GLU A 575 -29.06 8.84 35.29
C GLU A 575 -30.10 9.49 34.36
N LEU A 576 -29.96 9.34 33.04
CA LEU A 576 -30.84 9.96 32.06
C LEU A 576 -31.99 9.02 31.71
N SER A 577 -33.17 9.59 31.44
CA SER A 577 -34.32 8.81 30.96
C SER A 577 -35.18 9.58 29.97
N ALA A 578 -35.81 8.84 29.07
CA ALA A 578 -36.84 9.33 28.16
C ALA A 578 -38.01 8.34 28.14
N SER A 579 -39.22 8.86 28.00
CA SER A 579 -40.45 8.06 28.16
C SER A 579 -41.44 8.28 27.01
N CYS A 580 -42.16 7.22 26.68
CA CYS A 580 -43.23 7.19 25.68
C CYS A 580 -44.51 6.62 26.28
N ALA A 581 -45.62 7.33 26.12
CA ALA A 581 -46.95 6.87 26.55
C ALA A 581 -47.51 5.86 25.54
N VAL A 582 -47.90 4.68 26.00
CA VAL A 582 -48.48 3.62 25.17
C VAL A 582 -49.93 3.38 25.58
N VAL A 583 -50.84 3.54 24.62
CA VAL A 583 -52.26 3.24 24.78
C VAL A 583 -52.59 1.99 23.98
N VAL A 584 -53.05 0.94 24.67
CA VAL A 584 -53.46 -0.32 24.06
C VAL A 584 -54.99 -0.43 24.06
N THR A 585 -55.57 -0.54 22.88
CA THR A 585 -57.02 -0.74 22.70
C THR A 585 -57.35 -2.19 22.41
N ALA A 586 -58.59 -2.59 22.71
CA ALA A 586 -59.10 -3.89 22.29
C ALA A 586 -59.02 -4.00 20.76
N PRO A 587 -58.77 -5.20 20.22
CA PRO A 587 -58.83 -5.40 18.78
C PRO A 587 -60.24 -5.01 18.31
N ALA A 588 -60.35 -4.30 17.20
CA ALA A 588 -61.65 -3.94 16.65
C ALA A 588 -62.45 -5.23 16.43
N THR A 589 -63.52 -5.40 17.20
CA THR A 589 -64.49 -6.47 16.95
C THR A 589 -65.23 -6.10 15.68
N GLU A 590 -64.95 -6.81 14.60
CA GLU A 590 -65.83 -6.85 13.44
C GLU A 590 -67.21 -7.32 13.93
N PRO A 591 -68.31 -6.59 13.67
CA PRO A 591 -69.60 -6.93 14.25
C PRO A 591 -70.12 -8.25 13.68
N GLU A 592 -70.41 -9.20 14.56
CA GLU A 592 -71.23 -10.39 14.24
C GLU A 592 -72.57 -9.94 13.65
N GLN A 593 -72.90 -10.45 12.46
CA GLN A 593 -74.25 -10.37 11.89
C GLN A 593 -75.24 -11.13 12.80
N PRO A 594 -76.42 -10.56 13.13
CA PRO A 594 -77.37 -11.21 14.02
C PRO A 594 -78.14 -12.36 13.35
N ASP A 595 -78.31 -13.41 14.13
CA ASP A 595 -79.06 -14.66 13.91
C ASP A 595 -80.36 -14.54 13.09
N GLN A 596 -80.58 -15.52 12.20
CA GLN A 596 -81.92 -15.94 11.76
C GLN A 596 -82.21 -17.37 12.27
N LYS A 597 -83.37 -17.55 12.90
CA LYS A 597 -83.98 -18.85 13.28
C LYS A 597 -85.47 -18.77 12.87
N PRO A 598 -86.28 -19.86 12.83
CA PRO A 598 -86.01 -21.32 12.81
C PRO A 598 -86.80 -22.08 11.68
N ASP A 599 -86.58 -23.40 11.57
CA ASP A 599 -87.57 -24.50 11.37
C ASP A 599 -86.93 -25.66 10.55
N GLU A 600 -87.18 -26.97 10.71
CA GLU A 600 -87.79 -27.87 11.70
C GLU A 600 -87.42 -29.32 11.23
N LYS A 601 -87.36 -30.29 12.18
CA LYS A 601 -87.45 -31.78 12.04
C LYS A 601 -86.30 -32.64 11.47
N ASP A 602 -85.63 -33.32 12.41
CA ASP A 602 -85.36 -34.79 12.57
C ASP A 602 -85.20 -35.75 11.36
N PRO A 603 -84.53 -36.93 11.52
CA PRO A 603 -83.62 -37.37 12.59
C PRO A 603 -82.32 -38.07 12.09
N ALA A 604 -81.51 -38.46 13.08
CA ALA A 604 -80.18 -39.09 13.05
C ALA A 604 -79.97 -40.33 12.15
N PRO A 605 -78.68 -40.70 11.94
CA PRO A 605 -78.30 -42.09 12.12
C PRO A 605 -77.01 -42.32 12.94
N GLU A 606 -76.86 -43.59 13.32
CA GLU A 606 -75.88 -44.24 14.19
C GLU A 606 -74.43 -44.26 13.67
N GLN A 607 -73.47 -44.41 14.60
CA GLN A 607 -72.10 -44.93 14.41
C GLN A 607 -72.10 -46.46 14.15
N PRO A 608 -70.99 -47.18 13.82
CA PRO A 608 -69.58 -46.77 13.65
C PRO A 608 -68.84 -47.44 12.43
N ASP A 609 -67.54 -47.14 12.34
CA ASP A 609 -66.42 -48.03 11.97
C ASP A 609 -66.07 -48.38 10.50
N LYS A 610 -64.77 -48.11 10.20
CA LYS A 610 -63.74 -48.92 9.51
C LYS A 610 -63.16 -48.46 8.15
N ASP A 611 -61.84 -48.70 8.14
CA ASP A 611 -60.92 -49.01 7.04
C ASP A 611 -60.37 -47.89 6.15
N ASP A 612 -59.10 -47.60 6.43
CA ASP A 612 -57.93 -47.96 5.61
C ASP A 612 -57.80 -47.40 4.18
N THR A 613 -56.53 -47.05 3.91
CA THR A 613 -55.82 -46.93 2.61
C THR A 613 -55.84 -45.60 1.84
N GLN A 614 -54.64 -44.99 1.86
CA GLN A 614 -54.00 -44.02 0.97
C GLN A 614 -53.84 -44.58 -0.48
N PRO A 615 -53.28 -43.84 -1.48
CA PRO A 615 -53.59 -42.59 -2.22
C PRO A 615 -53.90 -42.94 -3.72
N PRO A 616 -53.60 -42.19 -4.83
CA PRO A 616 -53.16 -40.80 -5.06
C PRO A 616 -53.85 -40.03 -6.23
N ALA A 617 -53.42 -38.78 -6.39
CA ALA A 617 -53.18 -38.03 -7.63
C ALA A 617 -54.28 -37.82 -8.70
N GLY A 618 -54.48 -36.55 -9.04
CA GLY A 618 -54.47 -36.15 -10.45
C GLY A 618 -55.49 -35.10 -10.88
N GLN A 619 -54.95 -33.94 -11.28
CA GLN A 619 -55.36 -33.13 -12.45
C GLN A 619 -56.52 -32.12 -12.27
N THR A 620 -56.10 -30.85 -12.23
CA THR A 620 -56.74 -29.67 -12.86
C THR A 620 -57.06 -29.95 -14.34
N PRO A 621 -58.09 -29.32 -14.96
CA PRO A 621 -58.09 -27.89 -15.35
C PRO A 621 -59.51 -27.26 -15.23
N THR A 622 -59.83 -25.98 -15.43
CA THR A 622 -59.60 -24.99 -16.49
C THR A 622 -60.27 -23.67 -16.03
N ASP A 623 -59.74 -22.52 -16.46
CA ASP A 623 -60.41 -21.31 -17.03
C ASP A 623 -61.68 -20.74 -16.37
N GLU A 624 -61.98 -19.44 -16.27
CA GLU A 624 -61.57 -18.22 -16.98
C GLU A 624 -62.21 -17.06 -16.15
N ALA A 625 -61.47 -15.98 -15.83
CA ALA A 625 -61.53 -14.65 -16.46
C ALA A 625 -62.45 -13.60 -15.80
N ALA A 626 -61.82 -12.47 -15.46
CA ALA A 626 -62.21 -11.06 -15.68
C ALA A 626 -61.59 -10.20 -14.54
N ASP A 627 -60.59 -9.32 -14.70
CA ASP A 627 -60.21 -8.28 -15.68
C ASP A 627 -60.32 -6.87 -15.06
N THR A 628 -59.38 -6.02 -15.47
CA THR A 628 -59.20 -4.56 -15.36
C THR A 628 -58.52 -4.03 -14.09
N GLY A 629 -57.45 -3.21 -14.14
CA GLY A 629 -56.64 -2.64 -15.24
C GLY A 629 -55.38 -2.00 -14.62
N GLU A 630 -54.19 -2.32 -15.13
CA GLU A 630 -53.33 -1.51 -16.01
C GLU A 630 -52.88 -0.13 -15.48
N HIS A 631 -51.56 0.04 -15.33
CA HIS A 631 -50.78 1.01 -16.11
C HIS A 631 -49.31 0.52 -16.30
N THR A 632 -48.94 0.43 -17.58
CA THR A 632 -47.73 0.02 -18.31
C THR A 632 -46.52 0.98 -18.14
N LEU A 633 -45.27 0.52 -17.88
CA LEU A 633 -44.15 0.15 -18.81
C LEU A 633 -43.47 1.33 -19.57
N PRO A 634 -42.16 1.28 -19.97
CA PRO A 634 -41.51 0.08 -20.53
C PRO A 634 -40.03 -0.23 -20.22
N LEU A 635 -39.75 -1.47 -20.63
CA LEU A 635 -38.53 -2.26 -20.76
C LEU A 635 -37.63 -1.79 -21.93
N LEU A 636 -36.32 -2.01 -21.82
CA LEU A 636 -35.49 -2.39 -22.97
C LEU A 636 -34.54 -3.53 -22.57
N ALA A 637 -34.63 -4.64 -23.31
CA ALA A 637 -33.72 -5.78 -23.30
C ALA A 637 -32.45 -5.45 -24.13
N LEU A 638 -31.40 -6.25 -24.33
CA LEU A 638 -31.20 -7.71 -24.37
C LEU A 638 -29.68 -7.89 -24.64
N ALA A 639 -28.98 -8.86 -24.03
CA ALA A 639 -27.86 -9.60 -24.67
C ALA A 639 -27.27 -10.64 -23.71
N THR A 640 -27.58 -11.91 -23.99
CA THR A 640 -26.84 -13.10 -23.55
C THR A 640 -25.67 -13.37 -24.51
N VAL A 641 -24.49 -13.72 -23.99
CA VAL A 641 -23.51 -14.57 -24.69
C VAL A 641 -22.90 -15.56 -23.69
N SER A 642 -22.88 -16.82 -24.14
CA SER A 642 -22.48 -18.06 -23.50
C SER A 642 -21.03 -18.11 -23.01
N LEU A 643 -20.76 -18.89 -21.95
CA LEU A 643 -19.47 -19.56 -21.80
C LEU A 643 -19.63 -21.05 -21.48
N VAL A 644 -18.69 -21.79 -22.05
CA VAL A 644 -18.64 -23.23 -22.30
C VAL A 644 -18.18 -24.01 -21.07
N ALA A 645 -18.76 -25.19 -20.88
CA ALA A 645 -18.35 -26.20 -19.91
C ALA A 645 -16.97 -26.80 -20.26
N VAL A 646 -16.10 -26.97 -19.26
CA VAL A 646 -14.98 -27.93 -19.31
C VAL A 646 -15.02 -28.78 -18.04
N GLY A 647 -14.84 -30.09 -18.26
CA GLY A 647 -15.22 -31.16 -17.35
C GLY A 647 -14.37 -31.32 -16.10
N ILE A 648 -15.04 -31.74 -15.04
CA ILE A 648 -14.46 -32.31 -13.82
C ILE A 648 -14.34 -33.82 -14.04
N THR A 649 -13.11 -34.35 -14.04
CA THR A 649 -12.86 -35.80 -13.90
C THR A 649 -12.35 -36.12 -12.50
N ALA A 650 -13.15 -36.91 -11.79
CA ALA A 650 -12.80 -37.52 -10.52
C ALA A 650 -11.83 -38.70 -10.71
N GLY A 651 -10.74 -38.73 -9.94
CA GLY A 651 -9.80 -39.85 -9.85
C GLY A 651 -9.64 -40.36 -8.42
N LYS A 652 -10.04 -41.60 -8.18
CA LYS A 652 -10.05 -42.31 -6.88
C LYS A 652 -8.65 -42.62 -6.34
N ARG A 653 -8.54 -42.54 -5.00
CA ARG A 653 -7.71 -43.33 -4.06
C ARG A 653 -6.85 -44.47 -4.63
N ARG A 654 -5.60 -44.56 -4.17
CA ARG A 654 -5.05 -45.82 -3.61
C ARG A 654 -3.91 -45.57 -2.61
N ARG A 655 -4.00 -46.32 -1.50
CA ARG A 655 -2.98 -46.54 -0.47
C ARG A 655 -1.72 -47.17 -1.07
N ARG A 656 -0.54 -46.68 -0.68
CA ARG A 656 0.43 -47.40 0.15
C ARG A 656 1.51 -46.46 0.64
#